data_AF-A0A7W3J069-F1
#
_entry.id   AF-A0A7W3J069-F1
#
_cell.length_a   1.000
_cell.length_b   1.000
_cell.length_c   1.000
_cell.angle_alpha   90.00
_cell.angle_beta   90.00
_cell.angle_gamma   90.00
#
_symmetry.space_group_name_H-M   'P 1'
#
loop_
_entity.id
_entity.type
_entity.pdbx_description
1 polymer ?
#
loop_
_entity_poly.entity_id
_entity_poly.type
_entity_poly.pdbx_seq_one_letter_code
_entity_poly.pdbx_strand_id
1 'polypeptide(L)'
;MSPDVAARRRTVATASGVTVGAAAYLLTLLDWGTSLTRRASGLGYASNFFDIQARALMAGHLWVPDDSLSIEGFVLRGHEYMYFGPWPAILRMPVLATTHEYDGRLTLLSMALAFVVLAVVTTRLVWLVRDLMCGQEDLTRLEAGSIAVFLALALGGTTLTYDASLPWVYHEVYAWAVPFVLGAMYWMLRVLRSPDPAAIGWLLAFDLGAVMTRTTGGFAVCLATAGVGAWLLSGRVHRLRRRSGWAVVVAGVLPVLAGVALNYAKFRNPYLFPLEDQVWTSLNAHRREALAVNGGTITGLQFFPTAFMAYFRLDGIRFTDYFPFVTTPPHPARAYDGAFLDQSYRTGSVTAFMPWLLALTVLSVPVLFRPGVDLPRRMLRLPLVAGVLVTGGVMAYGYFAFRYTCEFVPALVLGGAVGTVALTHWLRGRRLLLGTFVGLAALATLFSTGAAMLTGYAAAATTYGGPRLASYLDLQHRLTPEAQRALVTHGTGLPEQGRTDEIYVQGDCDALYLATGEDATPWLLVERRSLVVSVTVSRSADATRVLLARVGTQIPSTVWIQTDGDGRARLLLVTRYGSQPGQWFDILNPGSIRVGILDRAELGYAEVSSTPGGQVGYVPSSEYDEDWITHPIDITPVVDTAAAAARGIGVSVERGLAPPVCTELTGG
;
A
#
# COMPACT_ATOMS: atom_id res chain seq x y z
N MET A 1 -31.32 -25.33 24.52
CA MET A 1 -31.84 -23.98 24.17
C MET A 1 -32.73 -24.12 22.93
N SER A 2 -33.76 -23.29 22.69
CA SER A 2 -34.51 -23.42 21.41
C SER A 2 -33.60 -23.08 20.22
N PRO A 3 -33.73 -23.77 19.07
CA PRO A 3 -32.93 -23.51 17.87
C PRO A 3 -32.92 -22.02 17.47
N ASP A 4 -34.05 -21.33 17.64
CA ASP A 4 -34.22 -19.91 17.34
C ASP A 4 -33.32 -18.99 18.16
N VAL A 5 -33.10 -19.31 19.44
CA VAL A 5 -32.24 -18.48 20.31
C VAL A 5 -30.78 -18.65 19.93
N ALA A 6 -30.35 -19.85 19.56
CA ALA A 6 -28.99 -20.11 19.07
C ALA A 6 -28.74 -19.39 17.73
N ALA A 7 -29.68 -19.50 16.79
CA ALA A 7 -29.64 -18.82 15.51
C ALA A 7 -29.60 -17.29 15.66
N ARG A 8 -30.42 -16.73 16.55
CA ARG A 8 -30.42 -15.30 16.87
C ARG A 8 -29.07 -14.84 17.43
N ARG A 9 -28.49 -15.58 18.38
CA ARG A 9 -27.16 -15.24 18.95
C ARG A 9 -26.06 -15.25 17.90
N ARG A 10 -26.03 -16.27 17.05
CA ARG A 10 -25.08 -16.39 15.93
C ARG A 10 -25.20 -15.21 14.97
N THR A 11 -26.43 -14.83 14.64
CA THR A 11 -26.72 -13.68 13.75
C THR A 11 -26.28 -12.36 14.37
N VAL A 12 -26.63 -12.10 15.64
CA VAL A 12 -26.22 -10.86 16.34
C VAL A 12 -24.70 -10.78 16.47
N ALA A 13 -24.04 -11.87 16.90
CA ALA A 13 -22.58 -11.89 17.01
C ALA A 13 -21.88 -11.62 15.68
N THR A 14 -22.39 -12.22 14.60
CA THR A 14 -21.88 -12.00 13.24
C THR A 14 -22.07 -10.55 12.82
N ALA A 15 -23.30 -10.02 12.94
CA ALA A 15 -23.61 -8.65 12.56
C ALA A 15 -22.77 -7.64 13.36
N SER A 16 -22.68 -7.78 14.68
CA SER A 16 -21.87 -6.89 15.51
C SER A 16 -20.38 -6.93 15.15
N GLY A 17 -19.79 -8.12 15.02
CA GLY A 17 -18.37 -8.27 14.70
C GLY A 17 -18.03 -7.76 13.31
N VAL A 18 -18.83 -8.12 12.30
CA VAL A 18 -18.65 -7.66 10.92
C VAL A 18 -18.84 -6.15 10.81
N THR A 19 -19.86 -5.57 11.44
CA THR A 19 -20.09 -4.12 11.39
C THR A 19 -18.93 -3.34 12.00
N VAL A 20 -18.41 -3.76 13.15
CA VAL A 20 -17.25 -3.08 13.78
C VAL A 20 -16.00 -3.19 12.92
N GLY A 21 -15.68 -4.39 12.42
CA GLY A 21 -14.53 -4.59 11.54
C GLY A 21 -14.65 -3.85 10.21
N ALA A 22 -15.86 -3.85 9.62
CA ALA A 22 -16.16 -3.12 8.39
C ALA A 22 -16.08 -1.61 8.58
N ALA A 23 -16.54 -1.07 9.70
CA ALA A 23 -16.40 0.35 9.99
C ALA A 23 -14.93 0.76 9.99
N ALA A 24 -14.06 0.02 10.70
CA ALA A 24 -12.63 0.31 10.72
C ALA A 24 -11.98 0.25 9.33
N TYR A 25 -12.21 -0.85 8.60
CA TYR A 25 -11.64 -1.02 7.26
C TYR A 25 -12.16 0.03 6.27
N LEU A 26 -13.47 0.25 6.18
CA LEU A 26 -14.07 1.14 5.18
C LEU A 26 -13.82 2.62 5.48
N LEU A 27 -13.79 3.03 6.76
CA LEU A 27 -13.40 4.40 7.11
C LEU A 27 -11.95 4.68 6.71
N THR A 28 -11.06 3.70 6.89
CA THR A 28 -9.65 3.80 6.46
C THR A 28 -9.53 3.78 4.94
N LEU A 29 -10.29 2.92 4.26
CA LEU A 29 -10.34 2.85 2.80
C LEU A 29 -10.76 4.18 2.17
N LEU A 30 -11.77 4.83 2.74
CA LEU A 30 -12.26 6.12 2.30
C LEU A 30 -11.40 7.30 2.74
N ASP A 31 -10.36 7.04 3.54
CA ASP A 31 -9.55 8.05 4.22
C ASP A 31 -10.42 9.10 4.92
N TRP A 32 -11.43 8.61 5.64
CA TRP A 32 -12.43 9.39 6.37
C TRP A 32 -13.25 10.38 5.52
N GLY A 33 -13.16 10.28 4.20
CA GLY A 33 -13.92 11.08 3.24
C GLY A 33 -15.09 10.34 2.61
N THR A 34 -15.63 10.91 1.53
CA THR A 34 -16.78 10.36 0.78
C THR A 34 -16.45 10.02 -0.68
N SER A 35 -15.20 10.24 -1.11
CA SER A 35 -14.77 10.05 -2.49
C SER A 35 -14.52 8.56 -2.80
N LEU A 36 -15.47 7.93 -3.50
CA LEU A 36 -15.35 6.54 -3.95
C LEU A 36 -14.31 6.33 -5.07
N THR A 37 -13.81 7.41 -5.68
CA THR A 37 -12.80 7.38 -6.74
C THR A 37 -11.45 7.91 -6.28
N ARG A 38 -11.19 7.99 -4.96
CA ARG A 38 -9.91 8.49 -4.48
C ARG A 38 -8.78 7.54 -4.88
N ARG A 39 -7.60 8.13 -5.09
CA ARG A 39 -6.38 7.44 -5.50
C ARG A 39 -5.35 7.56 -4.36
N ALA A 40 -4.30 6.73 -4.41
CA ALA A 40 -3.23 6.78 -3.41
C ALA A 40 -2.35 8.03 -3.56
N SER A 41 -2.15 8.51 -4.79
CA SER A 41 -1.38 9.72 -5.12
C SER A 41 -2.18 10.69 -6.01
N GLY A 42 -1.76 11.95 -6.05
CA GLY A 42 -2.41 12.99 -6.86
C GLY A 42 -2.41 12.68 -8.37
N LEU A 43 -1.32 12.10 -8.88
CA LEU A 43 -1.22 11.64 -10.27
C LEU A 43 -1.99 10.34 -10.55
N GLY A 44 -2.34 9.58 -9.50
CA GLY A 44 -2.93 8.25 -9.65
C GLY A 44 -1.93 7.18 -10.06
N TYR A 45 -0.63 7.44 -9.90
CA TYR A 45 0.43 6.47 -10.17
C TYR A 45 0.13 5.16 -9.45
N ALA A 46 0.13 4.06 -10.21
CA ALA A 46 -0.11 2.70 -9.73
C ALA A 46 -1.47 2.46 -9.04
N SER A 47 -2.40 3.43 -9.06
CA SER A 47 -3.84 3.18 -8.86
C SER A 47 -4.51 2.71 -10.17
N ASN A 48 -3.81 2.76 -11.31
CA ASN A 48 -4.32 2.49 -12.66
C ASN A 48 -3.75 1.23 -13.32
N PHE A 49 -2.79 0.54 -12.70
CA PHE A 49 -2.07 -0.58 -13.35
C PHE A 49 -2.98 -1.74 -13.76
N PHE A 50 -3.94 -2.10 -12.91
CA PHE A 50 -4.90 -3.16 -13.27
C PHE A 50 -5.91 -2.72 -14.32
N ASP A 51 -6.17 -1.42 -14.47
CA ASP A 51 -7.02 -0.89 -15.54
C ASP A 51 -6.26 -0.96 -16.86
N ILE A 52 -4.97 -0.59 -16.86
CA ILE A 52 -4.06 -0.75 -18.02
C ILE A 52 -3.98 -2.22 -18.43
N GLN A 53 -3.73 -3.13 -17.48
CA GLN A 53 -3.69 -4.56 -17.75
C GLN A 53 -5.03 -5.09 -18.28
N ALA A 54 -6.16 -4.63 -17.73
CA ALA A 54 -7.48 -5.04 -18.20
C ALA A 54 -7.70 -4.62 -19.66
N ARG A 55 -7.31 -3.39 -20.03
CA ARG A 55 -7.39 -2.91 -21.42
C ARG A 55 -6.49 -3.70 -22.37
N ALA A 56 -5.26 -4.00 -21.95
CA ALA A 56 -4.34 -4.85 -22.71
C ALA A 56 -4.93 -6.25 -22.97
N LEU A 57 -5.47 -6.87 -21.93
CA LEU A 57 -6.10 -8.20 -22.03
C LEU A 57 -7.34 -8.19 -22.93
N MET A 58 -8.18 -7.15 -22.87
CA MET A 58 -9.33 -6.99 -23.78
C MET A 58 -8.89 -6.80 -25.24
N ALA A 59 -7.72 -6.21 -25.46
CA ALA A 59 -7.12 -6.10 -26.78
C ALA A 59 -6.42 -7.39 -27.25
N GLY A 60 -6.36 -8.44 -26.42
CA GLY A 60 -5.76 -9.74 -26.77
C GLY A 60 -4.27 -9.86 -26.46
N HIS A 61 -3.72 -8.96 -25.64
CA HIS A 61 -2.29 -8.90 -25.35
C HIS A 61 -1.99 -9.12 -23.86
N LEU A 62 -0.82 -9.69 -23.56
CA LEU A 62 -0.30 -9.79 -22.17
C LEU A 62 0.64 -8.63 -21.81
N TRP A 63 1.15 -7.92 -22.81
CA TRP A 63 1.96 -6.73 -22.64
C TRP A 63 1.08 -5.49 -22.56
N VAL A 64 1.59 -4.45 -21.91
CA VAL A 64 0.93 -3.15 -21.72
C VAL A 64 1.59 -2.10 -22.63
N PRO A 65 0.99 -0.90 -22.78
CA PRO A 65 1.65 0.20 -23.48
C PRO A 65 3.00 0.53 -22.82
N ASP A 66 3.98 0.87 -23.63
CA ASP A 66 5.31 1.23 -23.16
C ASP A 66 5.25 2.48 -22.25
N ASP A 67 6.14 2.52 -21.27
CA ASP A 67 6.27 3.53 -20.20
C ASP A 67 5.05 3.66 -19.28
N SER A 68 4.07 2.75 -19.37
CA SER A 68 2.82 2.87 -18.60
C SER A 68 2.92 2.39 -17.15
N LEU A 69 3.90 1.53 -16.82
CA LEU A 69 4.14 1.05 -15.45
C LEU A 69 5.35 1.74 -14.80
N SER A 70 6.04 2.64 -15.51
CA SER A 70 7.26 3.29 -15.04
C SER A 70 8.29 2.24 -14.55
N ILE A 71 8.86 2.44 -13.37
CA ILE A 71 9.83 1.55 -12.73
C ILE A 71 9.36 0.11 -12.50
N GLU A 72 8.05 -0.14 -12.49
CA GLU A 72 7.46 -1.47 -12.28
C GLU A 72 7.39 -2.31 -13.55
N GLY A 73 7.67 -1.71 -14.71
CA GLY A 73 7.65 -2.37 -16.00
C GLY A 73 8.82 -3.33 -16.19
N PHE A 74 8.53 -4.50 -16.79
CA PHE A 74 9.54 -5.44 -17.26
C PHE A 74 9.60 -5.38 -18.78
N VAL A 75 10.72 -4.92 -19.34
CA VAL A 75 10.88 -4.73 -20.78
C VAL A 75 11.54 -5.95 -21.39
N LEU A 76 10.75 -6.77 -22.07
CA LEU A 76 11.24 -7.98 -22.73
C LEU A 76 10.76 -8.03 -24.17
N ARG A 77 11.68 -8.33 -25.09
CA ARG A 77 11.34 -8.56 -26.51
C ARG A 77 10.60 -7.36 -27.14
N GLY A 78 10.96 -6.15 -26.75
CA GLY A 78 10.35 -4.91 -27.25
C GLY A 78 8.94 -4.63 -26.71
N HIS A 79 8.55 -5.27 -25.61
CA HIS A 79 7.25 -5.09 -24.98
C HIS A 79 7.40 -4.96 -23.46
N GLU A 80 6.55 -4.14 -22.85
CA GLU A 80 6.48 -3.99 -21.39
C GLU A 80 5.44 -4.95 -20.78
N TYR A 81 5.82 -5.65 -19.71
CA TYR A 81 4.97 -6.60 -19.01
C TYR A 81 4.82 -6.25 -17.54
N MET A 82 3.61 -6.47 -17.02
CA MET A 82 3.33 -6.42 -15.58
C MET A 82 3.51 -7.81 -14.94
N TYR A 83 4.23 -7.89 -13.83
CA TYR A 83 4.43 -9.13 -13.07
C TYR A 83 3.23 -9.52 -12.20
N PHE A 84 2.35 -8.57 -11.85
CA PHE A 84 1.14 -8.86 -11.09
C PHE A 84 0.20 -9.81 -11.84
N GLY A 85 -0.52 -10.63 -11.06
CA GLY A 85 -1.52 -11.56 -11.56
C GLY A 85 -2.76 -10.84 -12.12
N PRO A 86 -3.49 -11.47 -13.06
CA PRO A 86 -4.53 -10.80 -13.83
C PRO A 86 -5.88 -10.68 -13.11
N TRP A 87 -6.04 -11.29 -11.93
CA TRP A 87 -7.36 -11.36 -11.28
C TRP A 87 -8.01 -9.97 -11.07
N PRO A 88 -7.33 -8.97 -10.46
CA PRO A 88 -7.95 -7.67 -10.27
C PRO A 88 -8.26 -6.97 -11.60
N ALA A 89 -7.46 -7.19 -12.64
CA ALA A 89 -7.73 -6.67 -13.99
C ALA A 89 -8.98 -7.32 -14.62
N ILE A 90 -9.13 -8.64 -14.52
CA ILE A 90 -10.29 -9.38 -15.06
C ILE A 90 -11.60 -8.85 -14.44
N LEU A 91 -11.61 -8.58 -13.13
CA LEU A 91 -12.79 -8.04 -12.44
C LEU A 91 -13.26 -6.69 -12.97
N ARG A 92 -12.36 -5.89 -13.55
CA ARG A 92 -12.66 -4.56 -14.07
C ARG A 92 -13.17 -4.57 -15.50
N MET A 93 -12.89 -5.62 -16.26
CA MET A 93 -13.24 -5.71 -17.68
C MET A 93 -14.71 -5.38 -17.97
N PRO A 94 -15.72 -5.86 -17.20
CA PRO A 94 -17.10 -5.50 -17.47
C PRO A 94 -17.37 -3.99 -17.43
N VAL A 95 -16.71 -3.26 -16.52
CA VAL A 95 -16.84 -1.80 -16.43
C VAL A 95 -16.07 -1.13 -17.57
N LEU A 96 -14.80 -1.50 -17.76
CA LEU A 96 -13.91 -0.88 -18.74
C LEU A 96 -14.27 -1.19 -20.20
N ALA A 97 -15.07 -2.22 -20.44
CA ALA A 97 -15.66 -2.53 -21.75
C ALA A 97 -16.79 -1.56 -22.14
N THR A 98 -17.39 -0.87 -21.15
CA THR A 98 -18.54 0.02 -21.38
C THR A 98 -18.20 1.50 -21.26
N THR A 99 -17.09 1.86 -20.59
CA THR A 99 -16.68 3.26 -20.41
C THR A 99 -15.17 3.41 -20.19
N HIS A 100 -14.68 4.65 -20.37
CA HIS A 100 -13.33 5.12 -20.02
C HIS A 100 -13.32 6.07 -18.81
N GLU A 101 -14.48 6.45 -18.29
CA GLU A 101 -14.64 7.46 -17.23
C GLU A 101 -13.96 7.05 -15.91
N TYR A 102 -13.86 5.74 -15.66
CA TYR A 102 -13.32 5.19 -14.41
C TYR A 102 -11.87 4.73 -14.51
N ASP A 103 -11.16 5.07 -15.59
CA ASP A 103 -9.76 4.70 -15.74
C ASP A 103 -8.91 5.30 -14.63
N GLY A 104 -8.15 4.44 -13.95
CA GLY A 104 -7.33 4.77 -12.78
C GLY A 104 -8.12 5.02 -11.50
N ARG A 105 -9.42 4.69 -11.44
CA ARG A 105 -10.32 5.03 -10.33
C ARG A 105 -11.02 3.82 -9.70
N LEU A 106 -10.80 2.61 -10.21
CA LEU A 106 -11.49 1.39 -9.77
C LEU A 106 -10.83 0.65 -8.59
N THR A 107 -9.59 0.99 -8.23
CA THR A 107 -8.86 0.27 -7.16
C THR A 107 -9.55 0.31 -5.81
N LEU A 108 -10.11 1.46 -5.40
CA LEU A 108 -10.84 1.55 -4.14
C LEU A 108 -12.03 0.58 -4.11
N LEU A 109 -12.84 0.58 -5.17
CA LEU A 109 -14.01 -0.29 -5.29
C LEU A 109 -13.61 -1.77 -5.32
N SER A 110 -12.52 -2.09 -6.00
CA SER A 110 -11.94 -3.44 -6.03
C SER A 110 -11.54 -3.91 -4.63
N MET A 111 -10.85 -3.07 -3.85
CA MET A 111 -10.46 -3.38 -2.46
C MET A 111 -11.68 -3.51 -1.54
N ALA A 112 -12.70 -2.66 -1.71
CA ALA A 112 -13.97 -2.80 -0.98
C ALA A 112 -14.66 -4.14 -1.29
N LEU A 113 -14.66 -4.57 -2.56
CA LEU A 113 -15.19 -5.88 -2.95
C LEU A 113 -14.38 -7.03 -2.35
N ALA A 114 -13.05 -6.92 -2.36
CA ALA A 114 -12.16 -7.89 -1.73
C ALA A 114 -12.47 -8.02 -0.22
N PHE A 115 -12.74 -6.91 0.46
CA PHE A 115 -13.17 -6.90 1.86
C PHE A 115 -14.52 -7.59 2.08
N VAL A 116 -15.49 -7.44 1.16
CA VAL A 116 -16.76 -8.19 1.24
C VAL A 116 -16.49 -9.70 1.17
N VAL A 117 -15.62 -10.14 0.26
CA VAL A 117 -15.22 -11.55 0.17
C VAL A 117 -14.54 -11.98 1.48
N LEU A 118 -13.61 -11.18 2.01
CA LEU A 118 -12.95 -11.43 3.29
C LEU A 118 -13.94 -11.60 4.44
N ALA A 119 -14.91 -10.69 4.58
CA ALA A 119 -15.93 -10.74 5.62
C ALA A 119 -16.77 -12.02 5.53
N VAL A 120 -17.17 -12.41 4.32
CA VAL A 120 -17.94 -13.63 4.07
C VAL A 120 -17.13 -14.87 4.42
N VAL A 121 -15.93 -15.03 3.84
CA VAL A 121 -15.13 -16.26 4.03
C VAL A 121 -14.63 -16.39 5.46
N THR A 122 -14.20 -15.29 6.09
CA THR A 122 -13.75 -15.29 7.49
C THR A 122 -14.88 -15.67 8.43
N THR A 123 -16.06 -15.06 8.27
CA THR A 123 -17.24 -15.41 9.08
C THR A 123 -17.60 -16.90 8.91
N ARG A 124 -17.64 -17.39 7.68
CA ARG A 124 -17.94 -18.80 7.37
C ARG A 124 -16.90 -19.74 7.97
N LEU A 125 -15.61 -19.37 7.91
CA LEU A 125 -14.51 -20.12 8.48
C LEU A 125 -14.60 -20.20 10.00
N VAL A 126 -14.75 -19.06 10.69
CA VAL A 126 -14.81 -19.00 12.16
C VAL A 126 -15.95 -19.88 12.70
N TRP A 127 -17.14 -19.77 12.12
CA TRP A 127 -18.24 -20.61 12.56
C TRP A 127 -18.05 -22.09 12.20
N LEU A 128 -17.42 -22.41 11.06
CA LEU A 128 -17.09 -23.79 10.72
C LEU A 128 -16.09 -24.40 11.72
N VAL A 129 -15.08 -23.63 12.13
CA VAL A 129 -14.12 -24.03 13.17
C VAL A 129 -14.84 -24.32 14.48
N ARG A 130 -15.74 -23.42 14.90
CA ARG A 130 -16.57 -23.63 16.10
C ARG A 130 -17.41 -24.90 15.98
N ASP A 131 -18.11 -25.08 14.87
CA ASP A 131 -18.99 -26.22 14.63
C ASP A 131 -18.21 -27.55 14.59
N LEU A 132 -16.95 -27.54 14.12
CA LEU A 132 -16.06 -28.71 14.13
C LEU A 132 -15.56 -29.05 15.54
N MET A 133 -15.20 -28.04 16.34
CA MET A 133 -14.59 -28.25 17.67
C MET A 133 -15.61 -28.52 18.79
N CYS A 134 -16.79 -27.90 18.69
CA CYS A 134 -17.82 -27.94 19.74
C CYS A 134 -19.08 -28.70 19.32
N GLY A 135 -19.20 -29.16 18.06
CA GLY A 135 -20.33 -29.94 17.59
C GLY A 135 -21.69 -29.25 17.81
N GLN A 136 -22.65 -29.98 18.39
CA GLN A 136 -24.02 -29.52 18.65
C GLN A 136 -24.19 -28.83 20.01
N GLU A 137 -23.10 -28.47 20.71
CA GLU A 137 -23.21 -27.78 21.99
C GLU A 137 -23.92 -26.42 21.86
N ASP A 138 -24.77 -26.09 22.83
CA ASP A 138 -25.51 -24.83 22.89
C ASP A 138 -24.56 -23.61 22.87
N LEU A 139 -24.84 -22.60 22.05
CA LEU A 139 -24.06 -21.35 21.97
C LEU A 139 -24.40 -20.40 23.13
N THR A 140 -23.46 -20.14 24.04
CA THR A 140 -23.68 -19.22 25.17
C THR A 140 -23.59 -17.74 24.76
N ARG A 141 -24.10 -16.81 25.57
CA ARG A 141 -24.01 -15.36 25.28
C ARG A 141 -22.57 -14.85 25.27
N LEU A 142 -21.74 -15.28 26.23
CA LEU A 142 -20.34 -14.86 26.30
C LEU A 142 -19.50 -15.48 25.17
N GLU A 143 -19.80 -16.72 24.75
CA GLU A 143 -19.19 -17.34 23.58
C GLU A 143 -19.57 -16.62 22.28
N ALA A 144 -20.85 -16.23 22.13
CA ALA A 144 -21.27 -15.39 21.01
C ALA A 144 -20.55 -14.03 21.03
N GLY A 145 -20.37 -13.43 22.22
CA GLY A 145 -19.58 -12.21 22.39
C GLY A 145 -18.11 -12.38 22.04
N SER A 146 -17.47 -13.48 22.43
CA SER A 146 -16.06 -13.75 22.09
C SER A 146 -15.86 -13.91 20.58
N ILE A 147 -16.79 -14.59 19.89
CA ILE A 147 -16.78 -14.70 18.43
C ILE A 147 -17.03 -13.34 17.76
N ALA A 148 -17.94 -12.52 18.28
CA ALA A 148 -18.18 -11.18 17.75
C ALA A 148 -16.92 -10.30 17.82
N VAL A 149 -16.24 -10.29 18.98
CA VAL A 149 -14.96 -9.59 19.18
C VAL A 149 -13.88 -10.14 18.25
N PHE A 150 -13.80 -11.47 18.11
CA PHE A 150 -12.83 -12.09 17.20
C PHE A 150 -13.08 -11.72 15.74
N LEU A 151 -14.34 -11.67 15.28
CA LEU A 151 -14.68 -11.23 13.92
C LEU A 151 -14.31 -9.75 13.70
N ALA A 152 -14.56 -8.89 14.68
CA ALA A 152 -14.11 -7.49 14.62
C ALA A 152 -12.58 -7.39 14.48
N LEU A 153 -11.84 -8.18 15.26
CA LEU A 153 -10.38 -8.24 15.19
C LEU A 153 -9.87 -8.77 13.85
N ALA A 154 -10.43 -9.88 13.36
CA ALA A 154 -9.99 -10.51 12.11
C ALA A 154 -10.27 -9.62 10.88
N LEU A 155 -11.28 -8.76 10.93
CA LEU A 155 -11.68 -7.90 9.82
C LEU A 155 -11.15 -6.47 9.91
N GLY A 156 -11.01 -5.92 11.11
CA GLY A 156 -10.59 -4.53 11.32
C GLY A 156 -9.26 -4.35 12.07
N GLY A 157 -8.79 -5.36 12.81
CA GLY A 157 -7.58 -5.28 13.62
C GLY A 157 -6.38 -6.03 13.02
N THR A 158 -6.27 -6.06 11.70
CA THR A 158 -5.14 -6.64 10.98
C THR A 158 -4.46 -5.58 10.11
N THR A 159 -3.27 -5.90 9.58
CA THR A 159 -2.59 -5.04 8.60
C THR A 159 -3.44 -4.73 7.37
N LEU A 160 -4.48 -5.51 7.04
CA LEU A 160 -5.38 -5.18 5.94
C LEU A 160 -6.09 -3.83 6.14
N THR A 161 -6.33 -3.41 7.38
CA THR A 161 -6.87 -2.07 7.66
C THR A 161 -5.85 -0.98 7.35
N TYR A 162 -4.57 -1.21 7.63
CA TYR A 162 -3.51 -0.32 7.16
C TYR A 162 -3.44 -0.31 5.63
N ASP A 163 -3.45 -1.48 4.98
CA ASP A 163 -3.40 -1.58 3.51
C ASP A 163 -4.57 -0.86 2.84
N ALA A 164 -5.74 -0.84 3.48
CA ALA A 164 -6.91 -0.10 3.00
C ALA A 164 -6.62 1.40 2.80
N SER A 165 -5.69 1.99 3.55
CA SER A 165 -5.40 3.42 3.45
C SER A 165 -4.75 3.82 2.12
N LEU A 166 -4.28 2.87 1.32
CA LEU A 166 -3.60 3.12 0.05
C LEU A 166 -4.26 2.34 -1.11
N PRO A 167 -5.19 2.96 -1.87
CA PRO A 167 -5.73 2.44 -3.12
C PRO A 167 -4.66 2.34 -4.23
N TRP A 168 -3.75 1.41 -4.07
CA TRP A 168 -2.50 1.27 -4.80
C TRP A 168 -2.30 -0.21 -5.18
N VAL A 169 -1.76 -0.49 -6.36
CA VAL A 169 -1.58 -1.85 -6.91
C VAL A 169 -0.99 -2.84 -5.89
N TYR A 170 0.03 -2.44 -5.12
CA TYR A 170 0.68 -3.33 -4.16
C TYR A 170 -0.24 -3.75 -3.02
N HIS A 171 -1.08 -2.83 -2.52
CA HIS A 171 -2.02 -3.09 -1.42
C HIS A 171 -3.26 -3.84 -1.91
N GLU A 172 -3.72 -3.53 -3.12
CA GLU A 172 -4.85 -4.23 -3.75
C GLU A 172 -4.57 -5.73 -3.93
N VAL A 173 -3.32 -6.09 -4.28
CA VAL A 173 -2.90 -7.49 -4.39
C VAL A 173 -3.09 -8.23 -3.07
N TYR A 174 -2.71 -7.63 -1.93
CA TYR A 174 -2.90 -8.26 -0.62
C TYR A 174 -4.36 -8.29 -0.19
N ALA A 175 -5.11 -7.21 -0.48
CA ALA A 175 -6.55 -7.15 -0.22
C ALA A 175 -7.29 -8.33 -0.87
N TRP A 176 -6.89 -8.77 -2.06
CA TRP A 176 -7.44 -9.95 -2.73
C TRP A 176 -6.79 -11.28 -2.33
N ALA A 177 -5.47 -11.32 -2.14
CA ALA A 177 -4.77 -12.57 -1.85
C ALA A 177 -5.23 -13.18 -0.52
N VAL A 178 -5.39 -12.38 0.53
CA VAL A 178 -5.81 -12.87 1.87
C VAL A 178 -7.18 -13.56 1.84
N PRO A 179 -8.27 -12.97 1.30
CA PRO A 179 -9.56 -13.65 1.22
C PRO A 179 -9.52 -14.89 0.33
N PHE A 180 -8.69 -14.94 -0.71
CA PHE A 180 -8.55 -16.15 -1.51
C PHE A 180 -7.93 -17.30 -0.70
N VAL A 181 -6.85 -17.03 0.02
CA VAL A 181 -6.19 -18.01 0.90
C VAL A 181 -7.15 -18.48 1.99
N LEU A 182 -7.86 -17.57 2.66
CA LEU A 182 -8.84 -17.92 3.71
C LEU A 182 -10.03 -18.70 3.16
N GLY A 183 -10.51 -18.36 1.97
CA GLY A 183 -11.56 -19.10 1.30
C GLY A 183 -11.12 -20.50 0.89
N ALA A 184 -9.90 -20.67 0.38
CA ALA A 184 -9.33 -21.98 0.12
C ALA A 184 -9.23 -22.82 1.40
N MET A 185 -8.74 -22.25 2.52
CA MET A 185 -8.75 -22.92 3.83
C MET A 185 -10.15 -23.35 4.26
N TYR A 186 -11.16 -22.49 4.09
CA TYR A 186 -12.55 -22.83 4.35
C TYR A 186 -13.02 -24.01 3.50
N TRP A 187 -12.75 -23.98 2.19
CA TRP A 187 -13.18 -25.04 1.27
C TRP A 187 -12.40 -26.34 1.47
N MET A 188 -11.13 -26.31 1.86
CA MET A 188 -10.39 -27.49 2.32
C MET A 188 -11.12 -28.18 3.48
N LEU A 189 -11.57 -27.43 4.48
CA LEU A 189 -12.33 -27.98 5.60
C LEU A 189 -13.69 -28.53 5.17
N ARG A 190 -14.38 -27.85 4.23
CA ARG A 190 -15.65 -28.33 3.66
C ARG A 190 -15.46 -29.66 2.94
N VAL A 191 -14.44 -29.75 2.08
CA VAL A 191 -14.07 -30.97 1.34
C VAL A 191 -13.68 -32.11 2.27
N LEU A 192 -12.91 -31.82 3.34
CA LEU A 192 -12.56 -32.81 4.36
C LEU A 192 -13.79 -33.33 5.11
N ARG A 193 -14.78 -32.46 5.38
CA ARG A 193 -16.03 -32.85 6.06
C ARG A 193 -16.96 -33.62 5.13
N SER A 194 -17.12 -33.17 3.90
CA SER A 194 -17.93 -33.76 2.85
C SER A 194 -17.31 -33.47 1.49
N PRO A 195 -16.68 -34.44 0.81
CA PRO A 195 -16.05 -34.21 -0.48
C PRO A 195 -17.12 -34.23 -1.59
N ASP A 196 -17.90 -33.15 -1.68
CA ASP A 196 -18.88 -32.92 -2.75
C ASP A 196 -18.24 -32.16 -3.93
N PRO A 197 -18.69 -32.41 -5.18
CA PRO A 197 -18.12 -31.76 -6.36
C PRO A 197 -18.19 -30.23 -6.32
N ALA A 198 -19.24 -29.66 -5.72
CA ALA A 198 -19.38 -28.21 -5.59
C ALA A 198 -18.31 -27.62 -4.65
N ALA A 199 -18.07 -28.23 -3.48
CA ALA A 199 -16.99 -27.80 -2.59
C ALA A 199 -15.59 -27.92 -3.23
N ILE A 200 -15.36 -28.96 -4.04
CA ILE A 200 -14.10 -29.11 -4.79
C ILE A 200 -13.97 -28.03 -5.87
N GLY A 201 -15.06 -27.73 -6.59
CA GLY A 201 -15.09 -26.66 -7.59
C GLY A 201 -14.81 -25.29 -6.99
N TRP A 202 -15.39 -25.00 -5.81
CA TRP A 202 -15.07 -23.77 -5.09
C TRP A 202 -13.63 -23.75 -4.58
N LEU A 203 -13.10 -24.86 -4.07
CA LEU A 203 -11.69 -24.95 -3.68
C LEU A 203 -10.77 -24.60 -4.86
N LEU A 204 -11.01 -25.21 -6.03
CA LEU A 204 -10.31 -24.89 -7.28
C LEU A 204 -10.42 -23.39 -7.63
N ALA A 205 -11.60 -22.80 -7.53
CA ALA A 205 -11.81 -21.38 -7.85
C ALA A 205 -11.02 -20.45 -6.91
N PHE A 206 -11.00 -20.76 -5.61
CA PHE A 206 -10.23 -19.99 -4.62
C PHE A 206 -8.72 -20.17 -4.77
N ASP A 207 -8.25 -21.39 -5.06
CA ASP A 207 -6.84 -21.66 -5.38
C ASP A 207 -6.40 -20.92 -6.65
N LEU A 208 -7.23 -20.95 -7.71
CA LEU A 208 -6.98 -20.20 -8.93
C LEU A 208 -6.97 -18.69 -8.67
N GLY A 209 -7.93 -18.16 -7.91
CA GLY A 209 -7.94 -16.75 -7.52
C GLY A 209 -6.69 -16.34 -6.75
N ALA A 210 -6.20 -17.18 -5.83
CA ALA A 210 -4.96 -16.95 -5.11
C ALA A 210 -3.75 -16.88 -6.06
N VAL A 211 -3.60 -17.85 -6.96
CA VAL A 211 -2.50 -17.88 -7.95
C VAL A 211 -2.58 -16.70 -8.93
N MET A 212 -3.78 -16.37 -9.41
CA MET A 212 -4.02 -15.27 -10.35
C MET A 212 -3.98 -13.88 -9.71
N THR A 213 -3.83 -13.79 -8.38
CA THR A 213 -3.60 -12.52 -7.66
C THR A 213 -2.14 -12.42 -7.23
N ARG A 214 -1.63 -13.46 -6.56
CA ARG A 214 -0.31 -13.51 -5.96
C ARG A 214 0.25 -14.94 -5.99
N THR A 215 1.03 -15.23 -7.02
CA THR A 215 1.53 -16.57 -7.35
C THR A 215 2.19 -17.31 -6.19
N THR A 216 3.07 -16.65 -5.43
CA THR A 216 3.83 -17.26 -4.32
C THR A 216 2.91 -17.82 -3.23
N GLY A 217 1.98 -16.99 -2.73
CA GLY A 217 0.96 -17.42 -1.77
C GLY A 217 0.00 -18.45 -2.36
N GLY A 218 -0.39 -18.28 -3.63
CA GLY A 218 -1.23 -19.25 -4.34
C GLY A 218 -0.62 -20.64 -4.43
N PHE A 219 0.68 -20.75 -4.74
CA PHE A 219 1.38 -22.04 -4.81
C PHE A 219 1.44 -22.75 -3.46
N ALA A 220 1.68 -22.00 -2.37
CA ALA A 220 1.68 -22.56 -1.01
C ALA A 220 0.32 -23.19 -0.65
N VAL A 221 -0.78 -22.52 -0.99
CA VAL A 221 -2.14 -23.05 -0.75
C VAL A 221 -2.44 -24.24 -1.65
N CYS A 222 -2.08 -24.18 -2.92
CA CYS A 222 -2.25 -25.28 -3.87
C CYS A 222 -1.53 -26.57 -3.41
N LEU A 223 -0.33 -26.43 -2.85
CA LEU A 223 0.41 -27.54 -2.25
C LEU A 223 -0.36 -28.17 -1.08
N ALA A 224 -0.96 -27.34 -0.22
CA ALA A 224 -1.81 -27.84 0.86
C ALA A 224 -3.10 -28.50 0.34
N THR A 225 -3.71 -27.97 -0.73
CA THR A 225 -4.86 -28.58 -1.41
C THR A 225 -4.50 -29.97 -1.93
N ALA A 226 -3.35 -30.12 -2.60
CA ALA A 226 -2.86 -31.43 -3.02
C ALA A 226 -2.62 -32.37 -1.83
N GLY A 227 -2.10 -31.86 -0.70
CA GLY A 227 -1.97 -32.59 0.55
C GLY A 227 -3.31 -33.08 1.13
N VAL A 228 -4.35 -32.25 1.07
CA VAL A 228 -5.73 -32.63 1.46
C VAL A 228 -6.24 -33.75 0.55
N GLY A 229 -6.01 -33.64 -0.76
CA GLY A 229 -6.35 -34.69 -1.73
C GLY A 229 -5.65 -36.02 -1.44
N ALA A 230 -4.34 -35.98 -1.16
CA ALA A 230 -3.56 -37.15 -0.76
C ALA A 230 -4.07 -37.78 0.55
N TRP A 231 -4.46 -36.96 1.53
CA TRP A 231 -5.03 -37.45 2.77
C TRP A 231 -6.40 -38.12 2.56
N LEU A 232 -7.24 -37.58 1.67
CA LEU A 232 -8.49 -38.24 1.27
C LEU A 232 -8.24 -39.57 0.55
N LEU A 233 -7.26 -39.63 -0.36
CA LEU A 233 -6.88 -40.85 -1.09
C LEU A 233 -6.43 -41.98 -0.15
N SER A 234 -5.81 -41.64 0.99
CA SER A 234 -5.42 -42.63 2.01
C SER A 234 -6.61 -43.39 2.61
N GLY A 235 -7.85 -42.90 2.43
CA GLY A 235 -9.06 -43.51 2.97
C GLY A 235 -9.21 -43.36 4.49
N ARG A 236 -8.27 -42.67 5.16
CA ARG A 236 -8.29 -42.44 6.62
C ARG A 236 -9.34 -41.43 7.06
N VAL A 237 -9.83 -40.58 6.14
CA VAL A 237 -10.90 -39.61 6.42
C VAL A 237 -12.26 -40.17 5.98
N HIS A 238 -12.38 -40.53 4.69
CA HIS A 238 -13.61 -41.08 4.10
C HIS A 238 -13.29 -42.33 3.28
N ARG A 239 -13.55 -43.52 3.82
CA ARG A 239 -13.22 -44.79 3.14
C ARG A 239 -13.96 -44.95 1.79
N LEU A 240 -15.24 -44.59 1.76
CA LEU A 240 -16.10 -44.74 0.57
C LEU A 240 -15.85 -43.66 -0.50
N ARG A 241 -15.39 -42.47 -0.10
CA ARG A 241 -15.17 -41.33 -1.01
C ARG A 241 -13.68 -41.04 -1.26
N ARG A 242 -12.79 -42.00 -0.98
CA ARG A 242 -11.33 -41.81 -1.16
C ARG A 242 -10.96 -41.37 -2.58
N ARG A 243 -11.69 -41.83 -3.60
CA ARG A 243 -11.44 -41.48 -5.01
C ARG A 243 -11.66 -40.01 -5.32
N SER A 244 -12.50 -39.30 -4.56
CA SER A 244 -12.67 -37.85 -4.67
C SER A 244 -11.37 -37.09 -4.39
N GLY A 245 -10.42 -37.70 -3.66
CA GLY A 245 -9.11 -37.11 -3.44
C GLY A 245 -8.32 -36.83 -4.72
N TRP A 246 -8.54 -37.60 -5.80
CA TRP A 246 -7.94 -37.27 -7.11
C TRP A 246 -8.43 -35.94 -7.66
N ALA A 247 -9.74 -35.67 -7.58
CA ALA A 247 -10.30 -34.40 -8.01
C ALA A 247 -9.76 -33.23 -7.19
N VAL A 248 -9.49 -33.44 -5.90
CA VAL A 248 -8.87 -32.44 -5.02
C VAL A 248 -7.39 -32.22 -5.36
N VAL A 249 -6.63 -33.28 -5.67
CA VAL A 249 -5.25 -33.13 -6.17
C VAL A 249 -5.24 -32.32 -7.47
N VAL A 250 -6.12 -32.63 -8.41
CA VAL A 250 -6.28 -31.86 -9.65
C VAL A 250 -6.65 -30.40 -9.36
N ALA A 251 -7.54 -30.16 -8.37
CA ALA A 251 -7.91 -28.81 -7.95
C ALA A 251 -6.72 -27.98 -7.44
N GLY A 252 -5.72 -28.61 -6.80
CA GLY A 252 -4.49 -27.94 -6.39
C GLY A 252 -3.45 -27.81 -7.52
N VAL A 253 -3.33 -28.80 -8.40
CA VAL A 253 -2.30 -28.79 -9.47
C VAL A 253 -2.69 -27.85 -10.62
N LEU A 254 -3.96 -27.81 -11.02
CA LEU A 254 -4.40 -27.05 -12.19
C LEU A 254 -4.14 -25.53 -12.06
N PRO A 255 -4.41 -24.86 -10.91
CA PRO A 255 -4.04 -23.47 -10.71
C PRO A 255 -2.54 -23.21 -10.82
N VAL A 256 -1.70 -24.10 -10.29
CA VAL A 256 -0.24 -23.98 -10.41
C VAL A 256 0.18 -24.00 -11.87
N LEU A 257 -0.34 -24.95 -12.65
CA LEU A 257 -0.06 -25.03 -14.08
C LEU A 257 -0.54 -23.77 -14.84
N ALA A 258 -1.70 -23.22 -14.47
CA ALA A 258 -2.18 -21.97 -15.05
C ALA A 258 -1.25 -20.78 -14.73
N GLY A 259 -0.78 -20.67 -13.48
CA GLY A 259 0.20 -19.66 -13.08
C GLY A 259 1.54 -19.81 -13.81
N VAL A 260 2.05 -21.05 -13.92
CA VAL A 260 3.27 -21.36 -14.66
C VAL A 260 3.13 -21.01 -16.15
N ALA A 261 2.00 -21.38 -16.77
CA ALA A 261 1.74 -21.07 -18.17
C ALA A 261 1.68 -19.56 -18.41
N LEU A 262 1.01 -18.81 -17.54
CA LEU A 262 0.95 -17.35 -17.62
C LEU A 262 2.34 -16.72 -17.46
N ASN A 263 3.10 -17.14 -16.46
CA ASN A 263 4.44 -16.61 -16.21
C ASN A 263 5.39 -16.94 -17.37
N TYR A 264 5.30 -18.15 -17.92
CA TYR A 264 6.07 -18.56 -19.08
C TYR A 264 5.69 -17.76 -20.34
N ALA A 265 4.40 -17.43 -20.52
CA ALA A 265 3.96 -16.61 -21.65
C ALA A 265 4.54 -15.18 -21.60
N LYS A 266 4.62 -14.59 -20.40
CA LYS A 266 5.20 -13.26 -20.17
C LYS A 266 6.73 -13.28 -20.24
N PHE A 267 7.36 -14.14 -19.44
CA PHE A 267 8.77 -14.05 -19.08
C PHE A 267 9.63 -15.24 -19.52
N ARG A 268 9.05 -16.26 -20.18
CA ARG A 268 9.74 -17.51 -20.57
C ARG A 268 10.41 -18.25 -19.41
N ASN A 269 9.91 -18.01 -18.20
CA ASN A 269 10.33 -18.66 -16.97
C ASN A 269 9.08 -19.23 -16.26
N PRO A 270 9.16 -20.41 -15.62
CA PRO A 270 7.98 -21.02 -15.00
C PRO A 270 7.46 -20.30 -13.74
N TYR A 271 8.28 -19.57 -12.99
CA TYR A 271 7.83 -18.97 -11.71
C TYR A 271 8.58 -17.70 -11.27
N LEU A 272 9.72 -17.38 -11.90
CA LEU A 272 10.44 -16.13 -11.66
C LEU A 272 10.20 -15.14 -12.81
N PHE A 273 10.46 -13.88 -12.54
CA PHE A 273 10.54 -12.83 -13.55
C PHE A 273 11.97 -12.27 -13.52
N PRO A 274 12.53 -11.90 -14.68
CA PRO A 274 13.92 -11.49 -14.81
C PRO A 274 14.09 -10.07 -14.26
N LEU A 275 14.63 -9.98 -13.04
CA LEU A 275 14.80 -8.71 -12.35
C LEU A 275 15.79 -7.78 -13.06
N GLU A 276 16.73 -8.35 -13.82
CA GLU A 276 17.63 -7.60 -14.69
C GLU A 276 16.90 -6.80 -15.78
N ASP A 277 15.74 -7.26 -16.25
CA ASP A 277 14.94 -6.64 -17.31
C ASP A 277 13.89 -5.65 -16.76
N GLN A 278 13.87 -5.43 -15.45
CA GLN A 278 12.99 -4.45 -14.81
C GLN A 278 13.53 -3.04 -15.03
N VAL A 279 12.64 -2.08 -15.37
CA VAL A 279 13.00 -0.66 -15.55
C VAL A 279 13.72 -0.11 -14.32
N TRP A 280 13.27 -0.46 -13.11
CA TRP A 280 13.95 -0.10 -11.85
C TRP A 280 15.44 -0.48 -11.84
N THR A 281 15.81 -1.67 -12.31
CA THR A 281 17.20 -2.15 -12.34
C THR A 281 18.07 -1.35 -13.32
N SER A 282 17.48 -0.86 -14.42
CA SER A 282 18.19 0.00 -15.37
C SER A 282 18.52 1.39 -14.78
N LEU A 283 17.76 1.84 -13.78
CA LEU A 283 17.85 3.19 -13.23
C LEU A 283 18.56 3.25 -11.86
N ASN A 284 18.46 2.21 -11.04
CA ASN A 284 18.94 2.22 -9.66
C ASN A 284 20.28 1.47 -9.51
N ALA A 285 21.35 2.16 -9.08
CA ALA A 285 22.67 1.57 -8.88
C ALA A 285 22.70 0.54 -7.73
N HIS A 286 22.17 0.91 -6.56
CA HIS A 286 22.01 0.01 -5.40
C HIS A 286 21.27 -1.29 -5.76
N ARG A 287 20.21 -1.21 -6.57
CA ARG A 287 19.48 -2.39 -7.07
C ARG A 287 20.38 -3.35 -7.85
N ARG A 288 21.21 -2.82 -8.75
CA ARG A 288 22.14 -3.64 -9.53
C ARG A 288 23.17 -4.32 -8.65
N GLU A 289 23.67 -3.62 -7.63
CA GLU A 289 24.56 -4.19 -6.63
C GLU A 289 23.86 -5.29 -5.82
N ALA A 290 22.63 -5.04 -5.35
CA ALA A 290 21.84 -6.03 -4.62
C ALA A 290 21.64 -7.31 -5.42
N LEU A 291 21.34 -7.21 -6.72
CA LEU A 291 21.23 -8.37 -7.60
C LEU A 291 22.58 -9.06 -7.79
N ALA A 292 23.68 -8.32 -7.98
CA ALA A 292 25.01 -8.90 -8.15
C ALA A 292 25.47 -9.68 -6.90
N VAL A 293 25.28 -9.12 -5.70
CA VAL A 293 25.65 -9.75 -4.43
C VAL A 293 24.80 -10.98 -4.12
N ASN A 294 23.51 -10.96 -4.48
CA ASN A 294 22.58 -12.03 -4.18
C ASN A 294 22.40 -13.07 -5.31
N GLY A 295 23.29 -13.08 -6.33
CA GLY A 295 23.26 -14.09 -7.40
C GLY A 295 22.11 -13.93 -8.39
N GLY A 296 21.72 -12.69 -8.69
CA GLY A 296 20.67 -12.33 -9.65
C GLY A 296 19.24 -12.44 -9.10
N THR A 297 19.07 -12.63 -7.79
CA THR A 297 17.76 -12.79 -7.14
C THR A 297 17.67 -11.96 -5.87
N ILE A 298 16.46 -11.62 -5.46
CA ILE A 298 16.15 -11.06 -4.14
C ILE A 298 15.28 -12.01 -3.31
N THR A 299 15.29 -13.29 -3.66
CA THR A 299 14.65 -14.35 -2.91
C THR A 299 15.69 -15.38 -2.47
N GLY A 300 15.70 -15.72 -1.19
CA GLY A 300 16.61 -16.70 -0.63
C GLY A 300 16.57 -16.76 0.90
N LEU A 301 17.10 -17.85 1.47
CA LEU A 301 17.06 -18.09 2.92
C LEU A 301 17.96 -17.13 3.71
N GLN A 302 18.92 -16.48 3.06
CA GLN A 302 19.78 -15.46 3.69
C GLN A 302 18.99 -14.26 4.24
N PHE A 303 17.79 -13.99 3.71
CA PHE A 303 16.93 -12.91 4.19
C PHE A 303 16.11 -13.29 5.43
N PHE A 304 16.05 -14.57 5.79
CA PHE A 304 15.18 -15.07 6.85
C PHE A 304 15.47 -14.46 8.23
N PRO A 305 16.74 -14.33 8.70
CA PRO A 305 17.02 -13.68 9.98
C PRO A 305 16.53 -12.23 9.99
N THR A 306 16.78 -11.50 8.90
CA THR A 306 16.32 -10.12 8.72
C THR A 306 14.79 -10.03 8.75
N ALA A 307 14.11 -10.90 8.00
CA ALA A 307 12.64 -10.93 7.96
C ALA A 307 12.02 -11.30 9.31
N PHE A 308 12.62 -12.25 10.02
CA PHE A 308 12.18 -12.62 11.34
C PHE A 308 12.28 -11.43 12.30
N MET A 309 13.41 -10.73 12.29
CA MET A 309 13.59 -9.53 13.11
C MET A 309 12.68 -8.38 12.69
N ALA A 310 12.43 -8.18 11.39
CA ALA A 310 11.53 -7.15 10.90
C ALA A 310 10.06 -7.41 11.31
N TYR A 311 9.59 -8.65 11.14
CA TYR A 311 8.16 -8.97 11.27
C TYR A 311 7.76 -9.51 12.66
N PHE A 312 8.70 -9.91 13.52
CA PHE A 312 8.39 -10.48 14.85
C PHE A 312 9.06 -9.78 16.04
N ARG A 313 9.77 -8.66 15.84
CA ARG A 313 10.28 -7.86 16.97
C ARG A 313 9.16 -7.22 17.79
N LEU A 314 9.28 -7.17 19.11
CA LEU A 314 8.25 -6.62 20.00
C LEU A 314 8.14 -5.10 19.90
N ASP A 315 9.24 -4.44 19.57
CA ASP A 315 9.39 -2.99 19.38
C ASP A 315 9.28 -2.61 17.89
N GLY A 316 8.48 -3.37 17.13
CA GLY A 316 8.11 -3.08 15.74
C GLY A 316 6.95 -2.09 15.65
N ILE A 317 6.89 -1.15 16.59
CA ILE A 317 5.88 -0.10 16.76
C ILE A 317 6.53 1.03 17.53
N ARG A 318 6.12 2.27 17.26
CA ARG A 318 6.59 3.44 17.99
C ARG A 318 5.40 4.22 18.51
N PHE A 319 5.44 4.52 19.80
CA PHE A 319 4.50 5.41 20.47
C PHE A 319 5.10 6.81 20.55
N THR A 320 4.29 7.81 20.21
CA THR A 320 4.68 9.22 20.18
C THR A 320 3.71 10.05 21.03
N ASP A 321 4.16 11.18 21.53
CA ASP A 321 3.35 12.15 22.28
C ASP A 321 2.59 13.13 21.35
N TYR A 322 2.94 13.16 20.06
CA TYR A 322 2.22 13.83 19.00
C TYR A 322 1.32 12.87 18.20
N PHE A 323 0.24 13.41 17.64
CA PHE A 323 -0.64 12.68 16.72
C PHE A 323 0.18 12.11 15.54
N PRO A 324 0.03 10.82 15.17
CA PRO A 324 -1.12 9.96 15.42
C PRO A 324 -0.91 9.03 16.61
N PHE A 325 0.04 9.33 17.51
CA PHE A 325 0.37 8.60 18.75
C PHE A 325 0.96 7.19 18.56
N VAL A 326 0.65 6.53 17.43
CA VAL A 326 1.10 5.21 17.05
C VAL A 326 1.61 5.23 15.62
N THR A 327 2.87 4.86 15.42
CA THR A 327 3.53 4.84 14.11
C THR A 327 4.39 3.58 13.95
N THR A 328 4.90 3.35 12.73
CA THR A 328 5.97 2.37 12.50
C THR A 328 7.28 2.82 13.16
N PRO A 329 8.25 1.91 13.40
CA PRO A 329 9.57 2.25 13.91
C PRO A 329 10.23 3.41 13.16
N PRO A 330 11.13 4.17 13.80
CA PRO A 330 11.65 5.42 13.23
C PRO A 330 12.57 5.21 12.02
N HIS A 331 13.14 4.02 11.87
CA HIS A 331 14.07 3.68 10.79
C HIS A 331 13.59 2.45 10.02
N PRO A 332 14.02 2.28 8.77
CA PRO A 332 13.75 1.07 8.00
C PRO A 332 14.30 -0.20 8.68
N ALA A 333 13.78 -1.35 8.29
CA ALA A 333 14.27 -2.63 8.80
C ALA A 333 15.75 -2.81 8.42
N ARG A 334 16.58 -3.12 9.42
CA ARG A 334 18.03 -3.29 9.22
C ARG A 334 18.34 -4.70 8.71
N ALA A 335 19.38 -4.80 7.89
CA ALA A 335 19.98 -6.07 7.52
C ALA A 335 20.61 -6.77 8.74
N TYR A 336 20.44 -8.09 8.82
CA TYR A 336 21.12 -8.98 9.75
C TYR A 336 21.93 -10.04 8.99
N ASP A 337 22.95 -10.60 9.64
CA ASP A 337 23.80 -11.68 9.12
C ASP A 337 24.41 -11.41 7.73
N GLY A 338 24.71 -10.14 7.43
CA GLY A 338 25.33 -9.73 6.17
C GLY A 338 24.39 -9.76 4.96
N ALA A 339 23.07 -9.87 5.15
CA ALA A 339 22.12 -9.83 4.06
C ALA A 339 22.14 -8.47 3.34
N PHE A 340 22.40 -8.46 2.03
CA PHE A 340 22.33 -7.24 1.23
C PHE A 340 20.91 -7.03 0.74
N LEU A 341 20.22 -6.04 1.29
CA LEU A 341 18.81 -5.80 1.01
C LEU A 341 18.64 -4.97 -0.26
N ASP A 342 17.57 -5.26 -0.99
CA ASP A 342 17.18 -4.49 -2.15
C ASP A 342 16.60 -3.14 -1.76
N GLN A 343 15.59 -3.16 -0.91
CA GLN A 343 14.96 -1.96 -0.37
C GLN A 343 14.31 -2.30 0.97
N SER A 344 14.34 -1.34 1.88
CA SER A 344 13.73 -1.50 3.19
C SER A 344 12.94 -0.24 3.52
N TYR A 345 11.74 -0.44 4.06
CA TYR A 345 10.88 0.61 4.57
C TYR A 345 10.68 0.46 6.07
N ARG A 346 10.26 1.55 6.72
CA ARG A 346 9.77 1.51 8.11
C ARG A 346 8.62 0.51 8.21
N THR A 347 8.87 -0.57 8.95
CA THR A 347 8.01 -1.76 8.94
C THR A 347 7.45 -2.04 10.32
N GLY A 348 6.12 -2.09 10.43
CA GLY A 348 5.44 -2.58 11.62
C GLY A 348 5.52 -4.11 11.73
N SER A 349 5.59 -4.64 12.96
CA SER A 349 5.69 -6.09 13.19
C SER A 349 4.34 -6.74 13.53
N VAL A 350 4.20 -8.02 13.23
CA VAL A 350 3.03 -8.85 13.57
C VAL A 350 2.83 -8.91 15.08
N THR A 351 3.91 -9.04 15.83
CA THR A 351 3.92 -9.05 17.30
C THR A 351 3.41 -7.76 17.91
N ALA A 352 3.64 -6.61 17.25
CA ALA A 352 3.22 -5.32 17.76
C ALA A 352 1.82 -4.91 17.29
N PHE A 353 1.48 -5.14 16.02
CA PHE A 353 0.21 -4.71 15.43
C PHE A 353 -0.91 -5.75 15.50
N MET A 354 -0.59 -7.05 15.63
CA MET A 354 -1.56 -8.15 15.73
C MET A 354 -1.27 -9.09 16.93
N PRO A 355 -0.93 -8.58 18.13
CA PRO A 355 -0.43 -9.39 19.24
C PRO A 355 -1.42 -10.47 19.69
N TRP A 356 -2.72 -10.12 19.72
CA TRP A 356 -3.75 -11.05 20.19
C TRP A 356 -4.01 -12.18 19.20
N LEU A 357 -4.04 -11.90 17.90
CA LEU A 357 -4.15 -12.93 16.87
C LEU A 357 -2.95 -13.88 16.91
N LEU A 358 -1.74 -13.33 17.10
CA LEU A 358 -0.53 -14.13 17.24
C LEU A 358 -0.60 -15.03 18.48
N ALA A 359 -0.97 -14.49 19.64
CA ALA A 359 -1.09 -15.25 20.88
C ALA A 359 -2.12 -16.40 20.75
N LEU A 360 -3.29 -16.13 20.17
CA LEU A 360 -4.31 -17.15 19.92
C LEU A 360 -3.84 -18.21 18.91
N THR A 361 -3.06 -17.80 17.91
CA THR A 361 -2.47 -18.71 16.92
C THR A 361 -1.43 -19.63 17.55
N VAL A 362 -0.54 -19.10 18.40
CA VAL A 362 0.40 -19.90 19.18
C VAL A 362 -0.35 -20.88 20.08
N LEU A 363 -1.43 -20.46 20.75
CA LEU A 363 -2.30 -21.33 21.55
C LEU A 363 -2.93 -22.46 20.72
N SER A 364 -3.23 -22.22 19.45
CA SER A 364 -3.83 -23.23 18.57
C SER A 364 -2.89 -24.42 18.32
N VAL A 365 -1.57 -24.22 18.37
CA VAL A 365 -0.57 -25.27 18.09
C VAL A 365 -0.74 -26.48 19.02
N PRO A 366 -0.67 -26.36 20.36
CA PRO A 366 -0.91 -27.49 21.24
C PRO A 366 -2.35 -28.04 21.13
N VAL A 367 -3.35 -27.22 20.81
CA VAL A 367 -4.74 -27.68 20.63
C VAL A 367 -4.85 -28.64 19.44
N LEU A 368 -4.12 -28.38 18.36
CA LEU A 368 -4.22 -29.15 17.12
C LEU A 368 -3.18 -30.27 17.01
N PHE A 369 -1.97 -30.09 17.54
CA PHE A 369 -0.84 -30.99 17.29
C PHE A 369 -0.52 -31.95 18.44
N ARG A 370 -1.21 -31.87 19.58
CA ARG A 370 -1.06 -32.86 20.66
C ARG A 370 -1.39 -34.29 20.16
N PRO A 371 -0.69 -35.32 20.67
CA PRO A 371 -1.05 -36.71 20.41
C PRO A 371 -2.50 -37.01 20.83
N GLY A 372 -3.19 -37.87 20.08
CA GLY A 372 -4.53 -38.33 20.46
C GLY A 372 -5.70 -37.40 20.15
N VAL A 373 -5.48 -36.22 19.54
CA VAL A 373 -6.60 -35.34 19.13
C VAL A 373 -7.58 -36.05 18.19
N ASP A 374 -8.86 -35.67 18.27
CA ASP A 374 -9.94 -36.22 17.46
C ASP A 374 -9.87 -35.77 15.99
N LEU A 375 -10.60 -36.48 15.13
CA LEU A 375 -10.58 -36.23 13.69
C LEU A 375 -10.97 -34.78 13.30
N PRO A 376 -12.01 -34.15 13.88
CA PRO A 376 -12.34 -32.76 13.58
C PRO A 376 -11.17 -31.79 13.82
N ARG A 377 -10.41 -31.94 14.92
CA ARG A 377 -9.22 -31.12 15.16
C ARG A 377 -8.09 -31.43 14.19
N ARG A 378 -7.90 -32.70 13.81
CA ARG A 378 -6.90 -33.07 12.78
C ARG A 378 -7.18 -32.41 11.43
N MET A 379 -8.46 -32.22 11.08
CA MET A 379 -8.86 -31.57 9.82
C MET A 379 -8.35 -30.12 9.71
N LEU A 380 -8.15 -29.43 10.83
CA LEU A 380 -7.67 -28.05 10.87
C LEU A 380 -6.16 -27.91 10.61
N ARG A 381 -5.38 -29.00 10.69
CA ARG A 381 -3.92 -28.96 10.59
C ARG A 381 -3.43 -28.51 9.21
N LEU A 382 -3.92 -29.14 8.14
CA LEU A 382 -3.46 -28.82 6.78
C LEU A 382 -3.82 -27.39 6.36
N PRO A 383 -5.05 -26.88 6.61
CA PRO A 383 -5.34 -25.48 6.37
C PRO A 383 -4.46 -24.52 7.19
N LEU A 384 -4.16 -24.84 8.46
CA LEU A 384 -3.24 -24.00 9.26
C LEU A 384 -1.82 -24.02 8.71
N VAL A 385 -1.30 -25.19 8.34
CA VAL A 385 0.00 -25.34 7.69
C VAL A 385 0.04 -24.56 6.37
N ALA A 386 -1.04 -24.58 5.58
CA ALA A 386 -1.14 -23.78 4.36
C ALA A 386 -0.91 -22.29 4.65
N GLY A 387 -1.56 -21.76 5.71
CA GLY A 387 -1.41 -20.36 6.11
C GLY A 387 0.01 -20.01 6.52
N VAL A 388 0.68 -20.92 7.24
CA VAL A 388 2.08 -20.74 7.62
C VAL A 388 3.00 -20.82 6.40
N LEU A 389 2.73 -21.72 5.44
CA LEU A 389 3.53 -21.82 4.22
C LEU A 389 3.43 -20.58 3.34
N VAL A 390 2.28 -19.88 3.34
CA VAL A 390 2.11 -18.61 2.62
C VAL A 390 3.12 -17.56 3.10
N THR A 391 3.49 -17.55 4.39
CA THR A 391 4.48 -16.60 4.92
C THR A 391 5.90 -16.89 4.43
N GLY A 392 6.17 -18.08 3.88
CA GLY A 392 7.51 -18.46 3.43
C GLY A 392 8.04 -17.54 2.32
N GLY A 393 7.15 -17.01 1.48
CA GLY A 393 7.50 -16.06 0.42
C GLY A 393 8.12 -14.79 0.97
N VAL A 394 7.39 -14.03 1.80
CA VAL A 394 7.93 -12.81 2.42
C VAL A 394 9.12 -13.08 3.33
N MET A 395 9.14 -14.20 4.04
CA MET A 395 10.23 -14.53 4.96
C MET A 395 11.56 -14.79 4.24
N ALA A 396 11.53 -15.07 2.94
CA ALA A 396 12.71 -15.28 2.12
C ALA A 396 12.95 -14.13 1.12
N TYR A 397 12.31 -12.97 1.29
CA TYR A 397 12.37 -11.86 0.32
C TYR A 397 13.23 -10.70 0.84
N GLY A 398 14.17 -10.23 0.02
CA GLY A 398 15.14 -9.17 0.35
C GLY A 398 14.59 -7.73 0.28
N TYR A 399 13.27 -7.58 0.37
CA TYR A 399 12.57 -6.30 0.37
C TYR A 399 11.60 -6.26 1.56
N PHE A 400 11.60 -5.18 2.33
CA PHE A 400 10.80 -5.08 3.56
C PHE A 400 9.81 -3.93 3.53
N ALA A 401 8.53 -4.22 3.73
CA ALA A 401 7.49 -3.22 3.86
C ALA A 401 6.40 -3.70 4.81
N PHE A 402 5.72 -2.76 5.48
CA PHE A 402 4.69 -3.07 6.46
C PHE A 402 3.52 -3.89 5.86
N ARG A 403 3.11 -3.56 4.63
CA ARG A 403 2.08 -4.28 3.86
C ARG A 403 2.34 -5.79 3.73
N TYR A 404 3.60 -6.23 3.77
CA TYR A 404 3.91 -7.65 3.63
C TYR A 404 3.49 -8.48 4.84
N THR A 405 3.23 -7.85 5.99
CA THR A 405 2.67 -8.55 7.14
C THR A 405 1.25 -9.10 6.89
N CYS A 406 0.60 -8.70 5.80
CA CYS A 406 -0.64 -9.30 5.32
C CYS A 406 -0.51 -10.80 5.00
N GLU A 407 0.68 -11.30 4.63
CA GLU A 407 0.87 -12.75 4.36
C GLU A 407 0.69 -13.63 5.61
N PHE A 408 0.80 -13.05 6.81
CA PHE A 408 0.57 -13.77 8.07
C PHE A 408 -0.91 -13.86 8.43
N VAL A 409 -1.75 -12.95 7.91
CA VAL A 409 -3.17 -12.84 8.27
C VAL A 409 -3.94 -14.16 8.10
N PRO A 410 -3.79 -14.94 7.01
CA PRO A 410 -4.51 -16.20 6.87
C PRO A 410 -4.22 -17.20 8.00
N ALA A 411 -2.95 -17.37 8.36
CA ALA A 411 -2.54 -18.23 9.48
C ALA A 411 -3.08 -17.71 10.81
N LEU A 412 -2.99 -16.39 11.01
CA LEU A 412 -3.43 -15.69 12.22
C LEU A 412 -4.94 -15.76 12.43
N VAL A 413 -5.74 -15.68 11.36
CA VAL A 413 -7.20 -15.77 11.43
C VAL A 413 -7.64 -17.21 11.70
N LEU A 414 -7.09 -18.20 11.01
CA LEU A 414 -7.45 -19.60 11.27
C LEU A 414 -6.96 -20.07 12.65
N GLY A 415 -5.69 -19.85 12.96
CA GLY A 415 -5.12 -20.17 14.28
C GLY A 415 -5.82 -19.40 15.39
N GLY A 416 -6.08 -18.11 15.17
CA GLY A 416 -6.86 -17.27 16.06
C GLY A 416 -8.25 -17.82 16.35
N ALA A 417 -8.98 -18.25 15.33
CA ALA A 417 -10.31 -18.82 15.48
C ALA A 417 -10.28 -20.10 16.33
N VAL A 418 -9.30 -20.98 16.09
CA VAL A 418 -9.09 -22.19 16.89
C VAL A 418 -8.76 -21.84 18.34
N GLY A 419 -7.86 -20.88 18.57
CA GLY A 419 -7.49 -20.39 19.89
C GLY A 419 -8.68 -19.81 20.65
N THR A 420 -9.48 -18.94 20.00
CA THR A 420 -10.67 -18.33 20.60
C THR A 420 -11.70 -19.39 20.99
N VAL A 421 -11.99 -20.34 20.09
CA VAL A 421 -12.96 -21.42 20.36
C VAL A 421 -12.45 -22.32 21.50
N ALA A 422 -11.18 -22.72 21.46
CA ALA A 422 -10.58 -23.56 22.48
C ALA A 422 -10.65 -22.91 23.87
N LEU A 423 -10.24 -21.64 23.99
CA LEU A 423 -10.20 -20.97 25.27
C LEU A 423 -11.61 -20.65 25.80
N THR A 424 -12.51 -20.24 24.91
CA THR A 424 -13.91 -20.00 25.29
C THR A 424 -14.57 -21.28 25.81
N HIS A 425 -14.35 -22.40 25.13
CA HIS A 425 -14.87 -23.70 25.55
C HIS A 425 -14.26 -24.14 26.90
N TRP A 426 -12.94 -23.98 27.08
CA TRP A 426 -12.25 -24.28 28.34
C TRP A 426 -12.77 -23.45 29.52
N LEU A 427 -13.14 -22.19 29.28
CA LEU A 427 -13.65 -21.26 30.29
C LEU A 427 -15.16 -21.30 30.50
N ARG A 428 -15.91 -22.17 29.81
CA ARG A 428 -17.39 -22.18 29.78
C ARG A 428 -18.04 -22.28 31.17
N GLY A 429 -17.40 -22.95 32.13
CA GLY A 429 -17.86 -23.06 33.52
C GLY A 429 -17.43 -21.90 34.43
N ARG A 430 -16.54 -21.01 33.97
CA ARG A 430 -15.88 -19.96 34.76
C ARG A 430 -16.25 -18.58 34.25
N ARG A 431 -17.50 -18.16 34.50
CA ARG A 431 -18.11 -16.96 33.90
C ARG A 431 -17.28 -15.68 34.08
N LEU A 432 -16.68 -15.47 35.26
CA LEU A 432 -15.83 -14.29 35.52
C LEU A 432 -14.58 -14.30 34.63
N LEU A 433 -13.85 -15.41 34.59
CA LEU A 433 -12.65 -15.54 33.74
C LEU A 433 -12.98 -15.43 32.26
N LEU A 434 -14.11 -15.99 31.81
CA LEU A 434 -14.56 -15.84 30.43
C LEU A 434 -14.92 -14.38 30.12
N GLY A 435 -15.58 -13.68 31.04
CA GLY A 435 -15.84 -12.25 30.92
C GLY A 435 -14.56 -11.43 30.83
N THR A 436 -13.57 -11.69 31.68
CA THR A 436 -12.25 -11.06 31.64
C THR A 436 -11.54 -11.34 30.32
N PHE A 437 -11.56 -12.58 29.83
CA PHE A 437 -10.99 -12.93 28.52
C PHE A 437 -11.64 -12.13 27.38
N VAL A 438 -12.97 -12.05 27.34
CA VAL A 438 -13.69 -11.27 26.32
C VAL A 438 -13.37 -9.78 26.43
N GLY A 439 -13.26 -9.24 27.65
CA GLY A 439 -12.85 -7.86 27.88
C GLY A 439 -11.43 -7.56 27.39
N LEU A 440 -10.46 -8.41 27.73
CA LEU A 440 -9.08 -8.29 27.24
C LEU A 440 -8.99 -8.44 25.72
N ALA A 441 -9.73 -9.38 25.14
CA ALA A 441 -9.83 -9.53 23.69
C ALA A 441 -10.40 -8.26 23.03
N ALA A 442 -11.41 -7.63 23.64
CA ALA A 442 -11.98 -6.38 23.12
C ALA A 442 -10.97 -5.22 23.20
N LEU A 443 -10.23 -5.09 24.30
CA LEU A 443 -9.17 -4.08 24.42
C LEU A 443 -8.05 -4.30 23.39
N ALA A 444 -7.59 -5.53 23.21
CA ALA A 444 -6.58 -5.85 22.22
C ALA A 444 -7.08 -5.64 20.78
N THR A 445 -8.38 -5.84 20.54
CA THR A 445 -9.05 -5.53 19.27
C THR A 445 -9.06 -4.04 18.99
N LEU A 446 -9.44 -3.22 19.98
CA LEU A 446 -9.43 -1.77 19.87
C LEU A 446 -8.01 -1.25 19.62
N PHE A 447 -7.01 -1.80 20.33
CA PHE A 447 -5.61 -1.45 20.13
C PHE A 447 -5.13 -1.77 18.71
N SER A 448 -5.30 -3.02 18.25
CA SER A 448 -4.81 -3.45 16.92
C SER A 448 -5.50 -2.67 15.80
N THR A 449 -6.80 -2.43 15.94
CA THR A 449 -7.61 -1.63 15.01
C THR A 449 -7.13 -0.18 14.99
N GLY A 450 -7.03 0.46 16.16
CA GLY A 450 -6.57 1.84 16.29
C GLY A 450 -5.17 2.04 15.74
N ALA A 451 -4.22 1.16 16.09
CA ALA A 451 -2.85 1.20 15.59
C ALA A 451 -2.78 1.14 14.06
N ALA A 452 -3.52 0.20 13.44
CA ALA A 452 -3.59 0.07 11.99
C ALA A 452 -4.23 1.28 11.31
N MET A 453 -5.33 1.81 11.87
CA MET A 453 -6.01 3.01 11.34
C MET A 453 -5.15 4.27 11.43
N LEU A 454 -4.49 4.48 12.58
CA LEU A 454 -3.63 5.65 12.84
C LEU A 454 -2.40 5.64 11.94
N THR A 455 -1.74 4.49 11.82
CA THR A 455 -0.59 4.31 10.91
C THR A 455 -1.03 4.43 9.45
N GLY A 456 -2.21 3.90 9.11
CA GLY A 456 -2.80 4.01 7.77
C GLY A 456 -3.11 5.45 7.38
N TYR A 457 -3.64 6.26 8.30
CA TYR A 457 -3.93 7.67 8.07
C TYR A 457 -2.66 8.48 7.78
N ALA A 458 -1.60 8.28 8.56
CA ALA A 458 -0.30 8.90 8.29
C ALA A 458 0.26 8.47 6.93
N ALA A 459 0.20 7.17 6.59
CA ALA A 459 0.66 6.67 5.30
C ALA A 459 -0.12 7.23 4.11
N ALA A 460 -1.44 7.42 4.24
CA ALA A 460 -2.26 8.04 3.22
C ALA A 460 -1.87 9.51 2.98
N ALA A 461 -1.62 10.27 4.07
CA ALA A 461 -1.20 11.66 3.99
C ALA A 461 0.19 11.81 3.35
N THR A 462 1.17 11.01 3.79
CA THR A 462 2.55 11.08 3.26
C THR A 462 2.64 10.61 1.81
N THR A 463 1.89 9.57 1.43
CA THR A 463 1.88 9.07 0.05
C THR A 463 1.18 10.04 -0.91
N TYR A 464 0.13 10.73 -0.47
CA TYR A 464 -0.56 11.71 -1.30
C TYR A 464 0.22 13.02 -1.43
N GLY A 465 0.86 13.48 -0.35
CA GLY A 465 1.63 14.74 -0.32
C GLY A 465 0.75 16.00 -0.33
N GLY A 466 1.38 17.15 -0.56
CA GLY A 466 0.73 18.45 -0.79
C GLY A 466 -0.41 18.78 0.19
N PRO A 467 -1.60 19.20 -0.30
CA PRO A 467 -2.70 19.63 0.57
C PRO A 467 -3.17 18.60 1.61
N ARG A 468 -3.06 17.29 1.32
CA ARG A 468 -3.42 16.25 2.30
C ARG A 468 -2.38 16.13 3.41
N LEU A 469 -1.11 16.20 3.06
CA LEU A 469 -0.03 16.22 4.04
C LEU A 469 -0.08 17.49 4.91
N ALA A 470 -0.35 18.63 4.29
CA ALA A 470 -0.59 19.90 5.00
C ALA A 470 -1.76 19.79 5.99
N SER A 471 -2.90 19.24 5.55
CA SER A 471 -4.08 19.01 6.41
C SER A 471 -3.79 18.04 7.56
N TYR A 472 -2.95 17.03 7.33
CA TYR A 472 -2.49 16.11 8.36
C TYR A 472 -1.65 16.83 9.43
N LEU A 473 -0.72 17.69 9.02
CA LEU A 473 0.12 18.46 9.97
C LEU A 473 -0.68 19.52 10.73
N ASP A 474 -1.68 20.14 10.10
CA ASP A 474 -2.64 21.03 10.76
C ASP A 474 -3.50 20.26 11.79
N LEU A 475 -3.98 19.06 11.45
CA LEU A 475 -4.66 18.21 12.44
C LEU A 475 -3.74 17.82 13.61
N GLN A 476 -2.48 17.48 13.33
CA GLN A 476 -1.47 17.22 14.35
C GLN A 476 -1.25 18.45 15.25
N HIS A 477 -1.31 19.66 14.69
CA HIS A 477 -1.19 20.92 15.43
C HIS A 477 -2.36 21.14 16.36
N ARG A 478 -3.59 20.93 15.87
CA ARG A 478 -4.80 21.08 16.69
C ARG A 478 -4.85 20.07 17.84
N LEU A 479 -4.42 18.84 17.61
CA LEU A 479 -4.51 17.77 18.62
C LEU A 479 -3.34 17.78 19.60
N THR A 480 -2.13 18.14 19.14
CA THR A 480 -0.88 18.01 19.90
C THR A 480 0.08 19.18 19.64
N PRO A 481 -0.31 20.44 19.91
CA PRO A 481 0.46 21.62 19.51
C PRO A 481 1.81 21.72 20.21
N GLU A 482 1.90 21.34 21.49
CA GLU A 482 3.16 21.39 22.25
C GLU A 482 4.16 20.35 21.75
N ALA A 483 3.71 19.10 21.59
CA ALA A 483 4.56 18.01 21.10
C ALA A 483 5.02 18.24 19.66
N GLN A 484 4.14 18.75 18.78
CA GLN A 484 4.53 19.09 17.40
C GLN A 484 5.55 20.23 17.34
N ARG A 485 5.44 21.27 18.19
CA ARG A 485 6.43 22.36 18.22
C ARG A 485 7.85 21.84 18.50
N ALA A 486 7.99 20.77 19.28
CA ALA A 486 9.28 20.13 19.53
C ALA A 486 9.86 19.36 18.33
N LEU A 487 9.05 19.14 17.28
CA LEU A 487 9.47 18.57 16.00
C LEU A 487 9.92 19.62 15.00
N VAL A 488 9.59 20.90 15.23
CA VAL A 488 9.90 21.99 14.31
C VAL A 488 11.36 22.39 14.45
N THR A 489 12.08 22.37 13.34
CA THR A 489 13.47 22.83 13.24
C THR A 489 13.58 23.86 12.12
N HIS A 490 14.63 24.68 12.17
CA HIS A 490 14.83 25.78 11.23
C HIS A 490 16.23 25.76 10.64
N GLY A 491 16.34 26.21 9.40
CA GLY A 491 17.62 26.58 8.81
C GLY A 491 17.49 27.10 7.39
N THR A 492 18.63 27.35 6.75
CA THR A 492 18.69 28.00 5.43
C THR A 492 18.80 27.02 4.27
N GLY A 493 19.22 25.78 4.53
CA GLY A 493 19.37 24.72 3.53
C GLY A 493 18.97 23.37 4.10
N LEU A 494 18.29 22.57 3.29
CA LEU A 494 17.76 21.27 3.70
C LEU A 494 18.92 20.28 3.97
N PRO A 495 19.02 19.70 5.18
CA PRO A 495 19.99 18.65 5.46
C PRO A 495 19.75 17.43 4.57
N GLU A 496 20.78 16.64 4.28
CA GLU A 496 20.64 15.41 3.48
C GLU A 496 19.67 14.41 4.13
N GLN A 497 19.70 14.32 5.46
CA GLN A 497 18.84 13.43 6.25
C GLN A 497 18.20 14.21 7.40
N GLY A 498 16.94 13.92 7.68
CA GLY A 498 16.19 14.46 8.81
C GLY A 498 15.93 13.39 9.88
N ARG A 499 15.69 13.83 11.12
CA ARG A 499 15.15 12.93 12.15
C ARG A 499 13.71 12.59 11.78
N THR A 500 13.31 11.33 11.93
CA THR A 500 11.93 10.89 11.61
C THR A 500 10.87 11.79 12.23
N ASP A 501 9.92 12.24 11.40
CA ASP A 501 8.84 13.17 11.69
C ASP A 501 9.27 14.61 12.07
N GLU A 502 10.54 14.95 11.86
CA GLU A 502 11.00 16.34 11.92
C GLU A 502 10.26 17.20 10.88
N ILE A 503 9.81 18.38 11.33
CA ILE A 503 9.17 19.38 10.48
C ILE A 503 10.19 20.50 10.26
N TYR A 504 10.79 20.52 9.08
CA TYR A 504 11.85 21.46 8.78
C TYR A 504 11.30 22.70 8.07
N VAL A 505 11.50 23.86 8.69
CA VAL A 505 11.17 25.17 8.14
C VAL A 505 12.42 25.76 7.50
N GLN A 506 12.40 25.90 6.18
CA GLN A 506 13.46 26.56 5.44
C GLN A 506 13.19 28.07 5.36
N GLY A 507 14.18 28.87 5.76
CA GLY A 507 14.11 30.32 5.71
C GLY A 507 12.98 30.90 6.57
N ASP A 508 12.33 31.95 6.06
CA ASP A 508 11.17 32.60 6.70
C ASP A 508 9.89 32.01 6.11
N CYS A 509 9.64 30.73 6.38
CA CYS A 509 8.59 29.95 5.69
C CYS A 509 8.72 30.06 4.16
N ASP A 510 9.93 29.88 3.64
CA ASP A 510 10.15 29.76 2.21
C ASP A 510 9.75 28.36 1.73
N ALA A 511 10.03 27.32 2.53
CA ALA A 511 9.53 25.97 2.32
C ALA A 511 9.34 25.23 3.66
N LEU A 512 8.43 24.26 3.67
CA LEU A 512 8.12 23.38 4.80
C LEU A 512 8.30 21.93 4.34
N TYR A 513 9.12 21.16 5.05
CA TYR A 513 9.37 19.75 4.75
C TYR A 513 9.03 18.86 5.94
N LEU A 514 8.68 17.60 5.65
CA LEU A 514 8.53 16.54 6.63
C LEU A 514 9.59 15.47 6.38
N ALA A 515 10.38 15.16 7.40
CA ALA A 515 11.31 14.04 7.37
C ALA A 515 10.54 12.72 7.54
N THR A 516 10.68 11.81 6.57
CA THR A 516 9.91 10.55 6.57
C THR A 516 10.55 9.45 7.43
N GLY A 517 11.86 9.54 7.67
CA GLY A 517 12.66 8.45 8.22
C GLY A 517 12.82 7.25 7.28
N GLU A 518 12.49 7.39 5.99
CA GLU A 518 12.76 6.40 4.94
C GLU A 518 14.04 6.78 4.20
N ASP A 519 14.88 5.78 3.89
CA ASP A 519 16.16 6.03 3.20
C ASP A 519 15.95 6.52 1.76
N ALA A 520 14.93 6.00 1.06
CA ALA A 520 14.65 6.32 -0.35
C ALA A 520 13.92 7.67 -0.56
N THR A 521 13.34 8.25 0.49
CA THR A 521 12.64 9.55 0.40
C THR A 521 12.79 10.30 1.72
N PRO A 522 14.00 10.79 2.05
CA PRO A 522 14.27 11.38 3.37
C PRO A 522 13.35 12.55 3.71
N TRP A 523 13.02 13.38 2.72
CA TRP A 523 12.21 14.57 2.87
C TRP A 523 11.03 14.60 1.90
N LEU A 524 9.85 14.96 2.42
CA LEU A 524 8.69 15.32 1.62
C LEU A 524 8.45 16.82 1.68
N LEU A 525 8.27 17.45 0.53
CA LEU A 525 7.80 18.83 0.46
C LEU A 525 6.33 18.88 0.91
N VAL A 526 6.04 19.67 1.95
CA VAL A 526 4.67 19.91 2.42
C VAL A 526 4.09 21.10 1.69
N GLU A 527 4.73 22.26 1.81
CA GLU A 527 4.35 23.51 1.16
C GLU A 527 5.59 24.33 0.80
N ARG A 528 5.54 25.08 -0.30
CA ARG A 528 6.56 26.07 -0.66
C ARG A 528 5.93 27.39 -1.01
N ARG A 529 6.56 28.48 -0.58
CA ARG A 529 6.22 29.84 -1.00
C ARG A 529 6.38 29.94 -2.52
N SER A 530 5.37 30.46 -3.21
CA SER A 530 5.45 30.65 -4.66
C SER A 530 6.53 31.66 -5.01
N LEU A 531 7.32 31.37 -6.05
CA LEU A 531 8.21 32.36 -6.64
C LEU A 531 7.40 33.21 -7.62
N VAL A 532 7.42 34.53 -7.42
CA VAL A 532 6.82 35.49 -8.36
C VAL A 532 7.90 36.39 -8.91
N VAL A 533 8.04 36.43 -10.23
CA VAL A 533 8.95 37.34 -10.93
C VAL A 533 8.11 38.39 -11.64
N SER A 534 8.24 39.65 -11.20
CA SER A 534 7.65 40.82 -11.86
C SER A 534 8.54 41.22 -13.02
N VAL A 535 7.95 41.35 -14.20
CA VAL A 535 8.65 41.74 -15.42
C VAL A 535 7.97 42.96 -16.02
N THR A 536 8.71 44.04 -16.19
CA THR A 536 8.26 45.24 -16.89
C THR A 536 8.95 45.31 -18.24
N VAL A 537 8.19 45.50 -19.32
CA VAL A 537 8.74 45.58 -20.66
C VAL A 537 8.57 46.99 -21.20
N SER A 538 9.67 47.63 -21.61
CA SER A 538 9.64 48.96 -22.20
C SER A 538 9.14 48.92 -23.64
N ARG A 539 8.64 50.06 -24.15
CA ARG A 539 8.25 50.20 -25.56
C ARG A 539 9.40 50.02 -26.56
N SER A 540 10.64 50.14 -26.08
CA SER A 540 11.86 50.00 -26.89
C SER A 540 12.50 48.62 -26.72
N ALA A 541 11.80 47.65 -26.14
CA ALA A 541 12.32 46.30 -25.98
C ALA A 541 12.35 45.59 -27.34
N ASP A 542 13.55 45.33 -27.84
CA ASP A 542 13.75 44.54 -29.05
C ASP A 542 13.29 43.08 -28.87
N ALA A 543 13.17 42.34 -29.97
CA ALA A 543 12.94 40.91 -29.94
C ALA A 543 14.06 40.20 -29.16
N THR A 544 13.77 39.74 -27.95
CA THR A 544 14.80 39.22 -27.04
C THR A 544 14.29 38.08 -26.16
N ARG A 545 15.21 37.46 -25.43
CA ARG A 545 14.93 36.45 -24.41
C ARG A 545 15.68 36.78 -23.13
N VAL A 546 15.01 36.75 -21.99
CA VAL A 546 15.62 36.97 -20.66
C VAL A 546 15.28 35.80 -19.75
N LEU A 547 16.30 35.25 -19.10
CA LEU A 547 16.17 34.16 -18.15
C LEU A 547 15.59 34.71 -16.83
N LEU A 548 14.53 34.09 -16.34
CA LEU A 548 13.84 34.53 -15.13
C LEU A 548 14.09 33.61 -13.93
N ALA A 549 14.16 32.30 -14.16
CA ALA A 549 14.34 31.32 -13.09
C ALA A 549 14.98 30.03 -13.58
N ARG A 550 15.64 29.33 -12.66
CA ARG A 550 16.19 27.99 -12.82
C ARG A 550 15.56 27.06 -11.77
N VAL A 551 15.12 25.90 -12.22
CA VAL A 551 14.52 24.85 -11.38
C VAL A 551 15.34 23.58 -11.55
N GLY A 552 15.88 23.06 -10.45
CA GLY A 552 16.75 21.88 -10.46
C GLY A 552 18.22 22.22 -10.58
N THR A 553 19.07 21.29 -10.13
CA THR A 553 20.52 21.47 -10.12
C THR A 553 21.22 20.63 -11.17
N GLN A 554 20.84 19.35 -11.31
CA GLN A 554 21.50 18.40 -12.22
C GLN A 554 21.05 18.57 -13.67
N ILE A 555 19.74 18.64 -13.90
CA ILE A 555 19.14 18.85 -15.23
C ILE A 555 18.22 20.07 -15.15
N PRO A 556 18.79 21.29 -15.10
CA PRO A 556 18.02 22.49 -14.79
C PRO A 556 16.99 22.78 -15.87
N SER A 557 15.72 22.86 -15.46
CA SER A 557 14.69 23.48 -16.27
C SER A 557 14.79 25.00 -16.10
N THR A 558 14.63 25.74 -17.20
CA THR A 558 14.79 27.20 -17.21
C THR A 558 13.54 27.89 -17.73
N VAL A 559 13.14 28.97 -17.06
CA VAL A 559 11.97 29.77 -17.41
C VAL A 559 12.44 31.09 -17.99
N TRP A 560 12.02 31.40 -19.21
CA TRP A 560 12.41 32.60 -19.95
C TRP A 560 11.19 33.43 -20.29
N ILE A 561 11.37 34.75 -20.36
CA ILE A 561 10.45 35.62 -21.09
C ILE A 561 11.02 35.89 -22.48
N GLN A 562 10.16 35.85 -23.50
CA GLN A 562 10.48 36.20 -24.87
C GLN A 562 9.58 37.34 -25.34
N THR A 563 10.18 38.37 -25.93
CA THR A 563 9.50 39.47 -26.63
C THR A 563 9.67 39.31 -28.14
N ASP A 564 8.72 39.82 -28.94
CA ASP A 564 8.82 39.85 -30.40
C ASP A 564 9.24 41.21 -30.97
N GLY A 565 9.32 42.25 -30.13
CA GLY A 565 9.60 43.62 -30.55
C GLY A 565 8.37 44.40 -31.03
N ASP A 566 7.24 43.71 -31.27
CA ASP A 566 5.98 44.29 -31.76
C ASP A 566 4.96 44.49 -30.62
N GLY A 567 5.45 44.59 -29.38
CA GLY A 567 4.60 44.82 -28.20
C GLY A 567 3.93 43.55 -27.65
N ARG A 568 4.40 42.36 -28.01
CA ARG A 568 3.94 41.09 -27.41
C ARG A 568 5.05 40.41 -26.62
N ALA A 569 4.63 39.63 -25.63
CA ALA A 569 5.48 38.75 -24.86
C ALA A 569 4.89 37.35 -24.77
N ARG A 570 5.75 36.37 -24.49
CA ARG A 570 5.36 35.03 -24.05
C ARG A 570 6.38 34.48 -23.07
N LEU A 571 5.98 33.51 -22.27
CA LEU A 571 6.91 32.68 -21.54
C LEU A 571 7.42 31.52 -22.40
N LEU A 572 8.63 31.07 -22.10
CA LEU A 572 9.26 29.93 -22.73
C LEU A 572 9.85 29.06 -21.63
N LEU A 573 9.30 27.86 -21.45
CA LEU A 573 9.84 26.86 -20.56
C LEU A 573 10.80 25.97 -21.35
N VAL A 574 12.03 25.80 -20.87
CA VAL A 574 13.02 24.90 -21.48
C VAL A 574 13.33 23.81 -20.48
N THR A 575 13.01 22.57 -20.84
CA THR A 575 13.26 21.37 -20.04
C THR A 575 14.17 20.41 -20.79
N ARG A 576 14.52 19.28 -20.17
CA ARG A 576 15.21 18.17 -20.84
C ARG A 576 14.44 17.58 -22.04
N TYR A 577 13.12 17.77 -22.07
CA TYR A 577 12.25 17.26 -23.14
C TYR A 577 12.08 18.26 -24.30
N GLY A 578 12.75 19.41 -24.22
CA GLY A 578 12.70 20.46 -25.22
C GLY A 578 12.06 21.75 -24.71
N SER A 579 11.74 22.63 -25.65
CA SER A 579 11.21 23.96 -25.36
C SER A 579 9.69 23.99 -25.55
N GLN A 580 8.98 24.46 -24.53
CA GLN A 580 7.53 24.62 -24.48
C GLN A 580 7.20 26.12 -24.45
N PRO A 581 6.80 26.72 -25.59
CA PRO A 581 6.40 28.11 -25.64
C PRO A 581 4.98 28.29 -25.10
N GLY A 582 4.79 29.31 -24.26
CA GLY A 582 3.48 29.82 -23.90
C GLY A 582 2.83 30.60 -25.05
N GLN A 583 1.57 31.00 -24.84
CA GLN A 583 0.84 31.85 -25.77
C GLN A 583 1.44 33.25 -25.81
N TRP A 584 1.43 33.86 -26.99
CA TRP A 584 1.72 35.28 -27.13
C TRP A 584 0.58 36.11 -26.54
N PHE A 585 0.91 37.17 -25.83
CA PHE A 585 -0.04 38.12 -25.30
C PHE A 585 0.47 39.55 -25.47
N ASP A 586 -0.47 40.48 -25.61
CA ASP A 586 -0.17 41.90 -25.79
C ASP A 586 0.26 42.54 -24.47
N ILE A 587 1.27 43.41 -24.54
CA ILE A 587 1.79 44.15 -23.40
C ILE A 587 1.01 45.47 -23.26
N LEU A 588 0.02 45.50 -22.37
CA LEU A 588 -0.81 46.70 -22.11
C LEU A 588 0.01 47.76 -21.37
N ASN A 589 0.33 48.89 -22.00
CA ASN A 589 1.25 49.88 -21.42
C ASN A 589 0.67 50.73 -20.27
N PRO A 590 1.39 50.89 -19.14
CA PRO A 590 2.63 50.20 -18.74
C PRO A 590 2.33 48.75 -18.31
N GLY A 591 2.95 47.78 -18.99
CA GLY A 591 2.58 46.37 -18.83
C GLY A 591 3.48 45.67 -17.85
N SER A 592 3.00 45.44 -16.63
CA SER A 592 3.62 44.49 -15.71
C SER A 592 3.14 43.08 -16.04
N ILE A 593 4.09 42.18 -16.20
CA ILE A 593 3.88 40.76 -16.40
C ILE A 593 4.30 40.09 -15.11
N ARG A 594 3.43 39.28 -14.51
CA ARG A 594 3.78 38.49 -13.33
C ARG A 594 3.97 37.05 -13.75
N VAL A 595 5.14 36.50 -13.45
CA VAL A 595 5.51 35.11 -13.75
C VAL A 595 5.52 34.34 -12.45
N GLY A 596 4.66 33.33 -12.33
CA GLY A 596 4.53 32.51 -11.14
C GLY A 596 5.11 31.11 -11.34
N ILE A 597 5.89 30.65 -10.37
CA ILE A 597 6.28 29.25 -10.23
C ILE A 597 5.75 28.74 -8.89
N LEU A 598 4.85 27.75 -8.95
CA LEU A 598 4.08 27.28 -7.81
C LEU A 598 4.15 25.76 -7.70
N ASP A 599 4.75 25.28 -6.62
CA ASP A 599 4.81 23.84 -6.33
C ASP A 599 3.41 23.24 -6.11
N ARG A 600 3.17 22.12 -6.78
CA ARG A 600 2.06 21.18 -6.59
C ARG A 600 2.64 19.90 -6.04
N ALA A 601 2.99 19.89 -4.74
CA ALA A 601 3.72 18.78 -4.13
C ALA A 601 2.99 17.43 -4.26
N GLU A 602 1.66 17.41 -4.30
CA GLU A 602 0.84 16.23 -4.54
C GLU A 602 0.97 15.63 -5.96
N LEU A 603 1.52 16.42 -6.89
CA LEU A 603 1.84 16.00 -8.25
C LEU A 603 3.34 15.74 -8.43
N GLY A 604 4.20 16.21 -7.52
CA GLY A 604 5.66 16.16 -7.72
C GLY A 604 6.16 17.13 -8.81
N TYR A 605 5.39 18.19 -9.10
CA TYR A 605 5.73 19.20 -10.10
C TYR A 605 5.45 20.62 -9.60
N ALA A 606 6.21 21.59 -10.09
CA ALA A 606 5.87 23.00 -10.02
C ALA A 606 5.23 23.48 -11.33
N GLU A 607 4.13 24.22 -11.19
CA GLU A 607 3.41 24.85 -12.28
C GLU A 607 4.06 26.19 -12.65
N VAL A 608 4.34 26.40 -13.93
CA VAL A 608 4.87 27.65 -14.47
C VAL A 608 3.77 28.39 -15.24
N SER A 609 3.49 29.64 -14.84
CA SER A 609 2.44 30.46 -15.44
C SER A 609 2.81 31.93 -15.51
N SER A 610 2.07 32.71 -16.31
CA SER A 610 2.14 34.17 -16.31
C SER A 610 0.77 34.83 -16.32
N THR A 611 0.69 36.07 -15.86
CA THR A 611 -0.46 36.94 -16.10
C THR A 611 -0.01 38.09 -17.01
N PRO A 612 -0.64 38.29 -18.19
CA PRO A 612 -1.88 37.66 -18.66
C PRO A 612 -1.72 36.32 -19.43
N GLY A 613 -0.51 35.80 -19.64
CA GLY A 613 -0.23 34.68 -20.56
C GLY A 613 -0.74 33.28 -20.19
N GLY A 614 -1.31 33.08 -19.00
CA GLY A 614 -1.83 31.79 -18.53
C GLY A 614 -0.75 30.77 -18.18
N GLN A 615 -1.16 29.51 -18.06
CA GLN A 615 -0.28 28.38 -17.78
C GLN A 615 0.60 28.03 -18.98
N VAL A 616 1.87 27.70 -18.73
CA VAL A 616 2.86 27.34 -19.75
C VAL A 616 3.18 25.85 -19.71
N GLY A 617 3.43 25.32 -18.51
CA GLY A 617 3.82 23.93 -18.34
C GLY A 617 4.25 23.60 -16.90
N TYR A 618 4.84 22.43 -16.74
CA TYR A 618 5.26 21.89 -15.45
C TYR A 618 6.75 21.55 -15.46
N VAL A 619 7.39 21.71 -14.31
CA VAL A 619 8.76 21.26 -14.04
C VAL A 619 8.77 20.37 -12.81
N PRO A 620 9.64 19.35 -12.71
CA PRO A 620 9.69 18.49 -11.53
C PRO A 620 9.98 19.30 -10.25
N SER A 621 9.34 18.93 -9.13
CA SER A 621 9.62 19.49 -7.80
C SER A 621 10.58 18.63 -6.98
N SER A 622 10.99 17.48 -7.51
CA SER A 622 12.00 16.59 -6.94
C SER A 622 12.84 15.93 -8.04
N GLU A 623 14.07 15.55 -7.70
CA GLU A 623 14.99 14.78 -8.55
C GLU A 623 15.37 13.46 -7.86
N TYR A 624 15.77 12.47 -8.66
CA TYR A 624 16.31 11.19 -8.19
C TYR A 624 17.81 11.19 -8.41
N ASP A 625 18.58 10.72 -7.42
CA ASP A 625 20.00 10.44 -7.61
C ASP A 625 20.26 9.05 -8.21
N GLU A 626 21.54 8.64 -8.29
CA GLU A 626 21.95 7.37 -8.89
C GLU A 626 21.46 6.14 -8.11
N ASP A 627 21.21 6.29 -6.81
CA ASP A 627 20.65 5.25 -5.93
C ASP A 627 19.11 5.31 -5.87
N TRP A 628 18.52 6.20 -6.68
CA TRP A 628 17.08 6.45 -6.76
C TRP A 628 16.48 7.00 -5.46
N ILE A 629 17.29 7.73 -4.68
CA ILE A 629 16.82 8.50 -3.54
C ILE A 629 16.22 9.81 -4.06
N THR A 630 15.04 10.16 -3.56
CA THR A 630 14.32 11.37 -3.97
C THR A 630 14.77 12.58 -3.16
N HIS A 631 15.18 13.63 -3.86
CA HIS A 631 15.61 14.91 -3.29
C HIS A 631 14.69 16.04 -3.75
N PRO A 632 14.18 16.89 -2.84
CA PRO A 632 13.46 18.09 -3.24
C PRO A 632 14.33 19.03 -4.07
N ILE A 633 13.76 19.60 -5.14
CA ILE A 633 14.45 20.54 -6.01
C ILE A 633 14.25 21.98 -5.52
N ASP A 634 15.30 22.79 -5.54
CA ASP A 634 15.21 24.24 -5.33
C ASP A 634 14.74 24.99 -6.59
N ILE A 635 13.95 26.04 -6.35
CA ILE A 635 13.51 27.00 -7.37
C ILE A 635 14.27 28.31 -7.12
N THR A 636 15.18 28.65 -8.03
CA THR A 636 16.06 29.81 -7.89
C THR A 636 15.71 30.89 -8.92
N PRO A 637 15.33 32.11 -8.49
CA PRO A 637 15.19 33.22 -9.42
C PRO A 637 16.56 33.62 -9.97
N VAL A 638 16.59 34.00 -11.25
CA VAL A 638 17.78 34.57 -11.89
C VAL A 638 17.60 36.08 -11.93
N VAL A 639 18.43 36.79 -11.16
CA VAL A 639 18.34 38.24 -10.98
C VAL A 639 19.53 38.93 -11.66
N ASP A 640 19.59 38.84 -13.00
CA ASP A 640 20.51 39.65 -13.80
C ASP A 640 19.78 40.89 -14.33
N THR A 641 19.47 41.81 -13.42
CA THR A 641 18.71 43.03 -13.74
C THR A 641 19.45 43.95 -14.70
N ALA A 642 20.79 43.96 -14.68
CA ALA A 642 21.60 44.78 -15.55
C ALA A 642 21.52 44.28 -17.01
N ALA A 643 21.69 42.98 -17.26
CA ALA A 643 21.56 42.41 -18.59
C ALA A 643 20.13 42.46 -19.12
N ALA A 644 19.13 42.30 -18.25
CA ALA A 644 17.72 42.45 -18.62
C ALA A 644 17.38 43.90 -18.99
N ALA A 645 17.83 44.87 -18.18
CA ALA A 645 17.56 46.30 -18.41
C ALA A 645 18.20 46.80 -19.71
N ALA A 646 19.39 46.30 -20.07
CA ALA A 646 20.04 46.57 -21.35
C ALA A 646 19.20 46.13 -22.56
N ARG A 647 18.21 45.24 -22.36
CA ARG A 647 17.28 44.73 -23.38
C ARG A 647 15.87 45.33 -23.25
N GLY A 648 15.72 46.39 -22.44
CA GLY A 648 14.42 47.02 -22.20
C GLY A 648 13.48 46.24 -21.28
N ILE A 649 14.01 45.30 -20.49
CA ILE A 649 13.23 44.45 -19.58
C ILE A 649 13.66 44.70 -18.12
N GLY A 650 12.76 45.24 -17.31
CA GLY A 650 12.93 45.30 -15.86
C GLY A 650 12.49 43.98 -15.22
N VAL A 651 13.30 43.43 -14.34
CA VAL A 651 12.99 42.20 -13.60
C VAL A 651 13.12 42.46 -12.11
N SER A 652 12.12 42.10 -11.34
CA SER A 652 12.16 42.08 -9.87
C SER A 652 11.55 40.80 -9.34
N VAL A 653 12.09 40.31 -8.21
CA VAL A 653 11.54 39.15 -7.52
C VAL A 653 10.60 39.64 -6.43
N GLU A 654 9.39 39.13 -6.44
CA GLU A 654 8.38 39.35 -5.42
C GLU A 654 8.29 38.10 -4.53
N ARG A 655 8.16 38.31 -3.22
CA ARG A 655 7.85 37.21 -2.31
C ARG A 655 6.38 36.83 -2.45
N GLY A 656 6.11 35.57 -2.76
CA GLY A 656 4.77 35.00 -2.65
C GLY A 656 4.26 35.00 -1.20
N LEU A 657 2.99 34.63 -1.04
CA LEU A 657 2.38 34.45 0.28
C LEU A 657 3.10 33.34 1.04
N ALA A 658 3.31 33.55 2.34
CA ALA A 658 3.87 32.53 3.21
C ALA A 658 2.91 31.32 3.25
N PRO A 659 3.45 30.09 3.23
CA PRO A 659 2.64 28.88 3.40
C PRO A 659 1.85 28.90 4.71
N PRO A 660 0.53 28.63 4.67
CA PRO A 660 -0.34 28.78 5.82
C PRO A 660 0.03 27.85 6.98
N VAL A 661 0.35 26.57 6.70
CA VAL A 661 0.71 25.62 7.77
C VAL A 661 2.03 26.03 8.40
N CYS A 662 2.99 26.51 7.60
CA CYS A 662 4.25 26.99 8.14
C CYS A 662 4.05 28.17 9.10
N THR A 663 3.27 29.19 8.69
CA THR A 663 3.00 30.36 9.52
C THR A 663 2.29 30.00 10.84
N GLU A 664 1.36 29.04 10.80
CA GLU A 664 0.69 28.55 12.00
C GLU A 664 1.68 27.85 12.95
N LEU A 665 2.54 26.97 12.43
CA LEU A 665 3.51 26.22 13.23
C LEU A 665 4.59 27.09 13.86
N THR A 666 5.00 28.18 13.19
CA THR A 666 6.04 29.09 13.69
C THR A 666 5.50 30.18 14.62
N GLY A 667 4.18 30.26 14.84
CA GLY A 667 3.55 31.25 15.71
C GLY A 667 3.68 32.67 15.16
N GLY A 668 3.08 32.90 13.97
CA GLY A 668 3.15 34.15 13.21
C GLY A 668 2.88 35.45 13.95
#